data_AF-A0AAU7ZRM9-F1
#
_entry.id   AF-A0AAU7ZRM9-F1
#
_cell.length_a   1.000
_cell.length_b   1.000
_cell.length_c   1.000
_cell.angle_alpha   90.00
_cell.angle_beta   90.00
_cell.angle_gamma   90.00
#
_symmetry.space_group_name_H-M   'P 1'
#
loop_
_entity.id
_entity.type
_entity.pdbx_description
1 polymer ?
#
loop_
_entity_poly.entity_id
_entity_poly.type
_entity_poly.pdbx_seq_one_letter_code
_entity_poly.pdbx_strand_id
1 'polypeptide(L)'
;MNAALEPFRSSIEHILAEMKRLDLLLRRAVLVARRSRSADTPDEFRGLVISDESVDHMLGSVDFLGDIWNLDDSVANQAESIDRELESRQEEIRARMEASRQEGEKLTLPHLAAVCGLSPAEVDVLLIALAPELEPRYETLYAYLQNDVTRKRPSQDLCLNLICRTEQEKIQARQLFSPDAPLLHFNLVGLHEEPYDRSPSQLRYFLKMDETVTRFLLERQPRQTLTGKLIVPEDPIAELETSAASRTDLENLADALQQNGTSHAIIQLWGGHDAPLTEAAETLAHALTKDVLYAELGRLDADAGKLGALIRDAALWGNLLVVDRGRSELNEAERLKRNNIEELLLNRIIESNIPVVLISPEEQFGTVAGSTHLWRMHIQAPDYETRRGAWRSALSASVPDMDADRLADSFSFAGNRVRQTASLAMSRARLRDPLDPKPSMTDVLAAGRDLTTPNMQRFATGIDPQFGWEDLVLPDEEMKQLRMVAARLQFRTVVHRDWEFGKKLARGGGLCALFTGSSGTGKTMAAEVLARDRSLRLFQIDLATVVSKFIGETESNLSVVFREAELSQSLLFFDEADALFGKRTEVKDAHDRYANIEINYLLQRIEQYQGLVVLSSNFQENIDDAFLRRLHCVVRFPFPDELAREKIWNLQFSKKAPLDKDVDFHFLAHQFKLSGGAIRNVALEAAFLAAQQGGQEPRDSEKGPRISMDHIVEALKNEHRKLGKLVMKTDLGPYSRAS
;
A
#
# COMPACT_ATOMS: atom_id res chain seq x y z
N MET A 1 -17.94 63.47 -4.27
CA MET A 1 -17.23 63.24 -3.00
C MET A 1 -17.26 61.75 -2.73
N ASN A 2 -16.17 61.03 -3.06
CA ASN A 2 -16.04 59.62 -2.73
C ASN A 2 -15.83 59.51 -1.22
N ALA A 3 -16.88 59.20 -0.47
CA ALA A 3 -16.69 58.68 0.88
C ALA A 3 -15.94 57.36 0.73
N ALA A 4 -14.72 57.29 1.27
CA ALA A 4 -13.99 56.03 1.36
C ALA A 4 -14.85 55.07 2.20
N LEU A 5 -15.46 54.08 1.54
CA LEU A 5 -16.29 53.08 2.19
C LEU A 5 -15.41 52.25 3.14
N GLU A 6 -15.91 51.97 4.34
CA GLU A 6 -15.17 51.18 5.33
C GLU A 6 -14.93 49.74 4.81
N PRO A 7 -13.74 49.16 5.02
CA PRO A 7 -13.46 47.76 4.70
C PRO A 7 -14.36 46.80 5.49
N PHE A 8 -14.42 45.54 5.08
CA PHE A 8 -15.11 44.50 5.85
C PHE A 8 -14.27 44.10 7.05
N ARG A 9 -14.85 44.10 8.25
CA ARG A 9 -14.16 43.76 9.50
C ARG A 9 -14.02 42.26 9.70
N SER A 10 -14.77 41.45 8.94
CA SER A 10 -14.70 39.99 8.99
C SER A 10 -15.27 39.36 7.71
N SER A 11 -14.89 38.10 7.44
CA SER A 11 -15.48 37.31 6.35
C SER A 11 -17.00 37.15 6.48
N ILE A 12 -17.52 37.06 7.71
CA ILE A 12 -18.96 36.92 7.97
C ILE A 12 -19.70 38.19 7.59
N GLU A 13 -19.13 39.37 7.88
CA GLU A 13 -19.73 40.64 7.48
C GLU A 13 -19.85 40.76 5.95
N HIS A 14 -18.83 40.28 5.23
CA HIS A 14 -18.85 40.22 3.77
C HIS A 14 -19.95 39.26 3.27
N ILE A 15 -20.06 38.05 3.82
CA ILE A 15 -21.12 37.10 3.45
C ILE A 15 -22.51 37.68 3.74
N LEU A 16 -22.71 38.36 4.87
CA LEU A 16 -23.98 39.01 5.20
C LEU A 16 -24.34 40.15 4.24
N ALA A 17 -23.34 40.90 3.74
CA ALA A 17 -23.57 41.92 2.72
C ALA A 17 -24.01 41.28 1.40
N GLU A 18 -23.39 40.16 1.00
CA GLU A 18 -23.81 39.37 -0.16
C GLU A 18 -25.21 38.76 0.01
N MET A 19 -25.58 38.30 1.22
CA MET A 19 -26.93 37.82 1.50
C MET A 19 -27.99 38.92 1.36
N LYS A 20 -27.68 40.16 1.74
CA LYS A 20 -28.60 41.30 1.49
C LYS A 20 -28.78 41.59 0.00
N ARG A 21 -27.74 41.38 -0.81
CA ARG A 21 -27.86 41.44 -2.28
C ARG A 21 -28.73 40.31 -2.80
N LEU A 22 -28.56 39.09 -2.29
CA LEU A 22 -29.39 37.94 -2.63
C LEU A 22 -30.88 38.17 -2.26
N ASP A 23 -31.17 38.83 -1.14
CA ASP A 23 -32.54 39.20 -0.76
C ASP A 23 -33.22 40.10 -1.81
N LEU A 24 -32.47 41.02 -2.44
CA LEU A 24 -32.97 41.85 -3.53
C LEU A 24 -33.23 41.04 -4.81
N LEU A 25 -32.35 40.09 -5.15
CA LEU A 25 -32.56 39.15 -6.27
C LEU A 25 -33.83 38.30 -6.04
N LEU A 26 -34.02 37.78 -4.84
CA LEU A 26 -35.20 37.00 -4.48
C LEU A 26 -36.46 37.87 -4.48
N ARG A 27 -36.38 39.12 -4.01
CA ARG A 27 -37.51 40.07 -4.06
C ARG A 27 -37.94 40.33 -5.49
N ARG A 28 -36.99 40.53 -6.41
CA ARG A 28 -37.26 40.67 -7.84
C ARG A 28 -37.93 39.41 -8.40
N ALA A 29 -37.37 38.23 -8.14
CA ALA A 29 -37.94 36.97 -8.60
C ALA A 29 -39.35 36.69 -8.06
N VAL A 30 -39.62 37.03 -6.79
CA VAL A 30 -40.95 36.90 -6.19
C VAL A 30 -41.94 37.88 -6.83
N LEU A 31 -41.54 39.10 -7.15
CA LEU A 31 -42.39 40.06 -7.85
C LEU A 31 -42.80 39.55 -9.24
N VAL A 32 -41.84 39.00 -10.00
CA VAL A 32 -42.10 38.41 -11.31
C VAL A 32 -43.02 37.17 -11.17
N ALA A 33 -42.68 36.25 -10.26
CA ALA A 33 -43.45 35.02 -10.04
C ALA A 33 -44.90 35.29 -9.57
N ARG A 34 -45.13 36.33 -8.76
CA ARG A 34 -46.48 36.71 -8.32
C ARG A 34 -47.37 37.12 -9.48
N ARG A 35 -46.84 37.77 -10.51
CA ARG A 35 -47.61 38.20 -11.69
C ARG A 35 -47.91 37.02 -12.63
N SER A 36 -46.91 36.18 -12.91
CA SER A 36 -47.12 34.96 -13.72
C SER A 36 -48.16 34.02 -13.09
N ARG A 37 -48.41 34.13 -11.78
CA ARG A 37 -49.28 33.25 -11.00
C ARG A 37 -50.55 33.91 -10.46
N SER A 38 -50.75 35.21 -10.67
CA SER A 38 -51.93 35.94 -10.17
C SER A 38 -53.21 35.67 -10.96
N ALA A 39 -53.21 34.68 -11.86
CA ALA A 39 -54.40 34.26 -12.59
C ALA A 39 -55.24 33.22 -11.81
N ASP A 40 -54.78 31.99 -11.51
CA ASP A 40 -55.79 30.89 -11.33
C ASP A 40 -55.53 29.74 -10.31
N THR A 41 -55.01 29.96 -9.08
CA THR A 41 -55.11 28.89 -8.03
C THR A 41 -55.30 29.40 -6.59
N PRO A 42 -56.26 28.85 -5.81
CA PRO A 42 -56.35 29.07 -4.35
C PRO A 42 -55.08 28.63 -3.63
N ASP A 43 -54.64 29.42 -2.65
CA ASP A 43 -53.37 29.25 -1.93
C ASP A 43 -53.21 27.85 -1.27
N GLU A 44 -54.32 27.20 -0.92
CA GLU A 44 -54.38 25.94 -0.17
C GLU A 44 -53.94 24.68 -0.95
N PHE A 45 -53.91 24.72 -2.30
CA PHE A 45 -53.55 23.57 -3.14
C PHE A 45 -52.30 23.79 -4.00
N ARG A 46 -51.49 24.82 -3.69
CA ARG A 46 -50.29 25.18 -4.44
C ARG A 46 -49.26 24.04 -4.49
N GLY A 47 -48.79 23.70 -5.69
CA GLY A 47 -47.83 22.63 -5.94
C GLY A 47 -48.41 21.21 -5.89
N LEU A 48 -49.70 21.05 -5.60
CA LEU A 48 -50.36 19.74 -5.45
C LEU A 48 -51.34 19.43 -6.58
N VAL A 49 -51.79 20.43 -7.34
CA VAL A 49 -52.77 20.30 -8.44
C VAL A 49 -52.35 21.18 -9.63
N ILE A 50 -52.40 20.63 -10.84
CA ILE A 50 -52.24 21.38 -12.10
C ILE A 50 -53.66 21.60 -12.67
N SER A 51 -54.08 22.85 -12.86
CA SER A 51 -55.39 23.17 -13.46
C SER A 51 -55.34 23.12 -15.00
N ASP A 52 -56.46 22.81 -15.64
CA ASP A 52 -56.57 22.79 -17.11
C ASP A 52 -56.23 24.16 -17.73
N GLU A 53 -56.62 25.26 -17.09
CA GLU A 53 -56.26 26.63 -17.50
C GLU A 53 -54.74 26.90 -17.37
N SER A 54 -54.07 26.30 -16.38
CA SER A 54 -52.60 26.37 -16.29
C SER A 54 -51.93 25.62 -17.44
N VAL A 55 -52.51 24.51 -17.91
CA VAL A 55 -52.02 23.76 -19.07
C VAL A 55 -52.23 24.56 -20.35
N ASP A 56 -53.40 25.17 -20.51
CA ASP A 56 -53.71 26.01 -21.67
C ASP A 56 -52.81 27.27 -21.74
N HIS A 57 -52.45 27.86 -20.60
CA HIS A 57 -51.47 28.95 -20.55
C HIS A 57 -50.06 28.48 -20.91
N MET A 58 -49.64 27.28 -20.51
CA MET A 58 -48.35 26.70 -20.90
C MET A 58 -48.28 26.36 -22.40
N LEU A 59 -49.42 26.02 -23.02
CA LEU A 59 -49.51 25.70 -24.44
C LEU A 59 -49.74 26.93 -25.33
N GLY A 60 -50.34 28.01 -24.79
CA GLY A 60 -50.67 29.24 -25.50
C GLY A 60 -49.53 30.26 -25.62
N SER A 61 -48.46 30.12 -24.83
CA SER A 61 -47.24 30.92 -24.98
C SER A 61 -46.48 30.50 -26.24
N VAL A 62 -46.61 31.27 -27.32
CA VAL A 62 -46.02 30.95 -28.65
C VAL A 62 -44.48 31.04 -28.65
N ASP A 63 -43.89 31.64 -27.62
CA ASP A 63 -42.46 31.53 -27.32
C ASP A 63 -42.28 30.52 -26.17
N PHE A 64 -41.66 29.38 -26.46
CA PHE A 64 -41.43 28.26 -25.54
C PHE A 64 -40.72 28.64 -24.21
N LEU A 65 -40.23 29.89 -24.10
CA LEU A 65 -39.45 30.45 -22.99
C LEU A 65 -39.80 31.94 -22.66
N GLY A 66 -40.86 32.53 -23.23
CA GLY A 66 -41.03 34.00 -23.35
C GLY A 66 -41.85 34.79 -22.31
N ASP A 67 -42.69 34.18 -21.47
CA ASP A 67 -43.67 34.94 -20.65
C ASP A 67 -43.16 35.44 -19.28
N ILE A 68 -41.95 35.08 -18.86
CA ILE A 68 -41.38 35.55 -17.57
C ILE A 68 -40.95 37.03 -17.67
N TRP A 69 -40.60 37.50 -18.86
CA TRP A 69 -39.92 38.80 -19.06
C TRP A 69 -40.82 39.89 -19.65
N ASN A 70 -42.05 39.57 -20.06
CA ASN A 70 -42.99 40.51 -20.64
C ASN A 70 -43.80 41.20 -19.52
N LEU A 71 -43.16 42.12 -18.79
CA LEU A 71 -43.68 42.80 -17.60
C LEU A 71 -44.64 43.96 -17.97
N ASP A 72 -45.75 44.13 -17.24
CA ASP A 72 -46.56 45.37 -17.34
C ASP A 72 -45.70 46.55 -16.89
N ASP A 73 -45.92 47.74 -17.45
CA ASP A 73 -45.16 48.97 -17.12
C ASP A 73 -45.01 49.20 -15.60
N SER A 74 -46.01 48.88 -14.79
CA SER A 74 -45.97 49.01 -13.33
C SER A 74 -44.98 48.04 -12.65
N VAL A 75 -44.97 46.77 -13.07
CA VAL A 75 -44.07 45.75 -12.52
C VAL A 75 -42.66 45.88 -13.12
N ALA A 76 -42.56 46.27 -14.39
CA ALA A 76 -41.30 46.63 -15.04
C ALA A 76 -40.60 47.77 -14.30
N ASN A 77 -41.32 48.85 -13.95
CA ASN A 77 -40.77 49.97 -13.18
C ASN A 77 -40.31 49.56 -11.76
N GLN A 78 -41.05 48.67 -11.09
CA GLN A 78 -40.64 48.14 -9.77
C GLN A 78 -39.41 47.22 -9.88
N ALA A 79 -39.36 46.37 -10.91
CA ALA A 79 -38.20 45.52 -11.19
C ALA A 79 -36.95 46.36 -11.51
N GLU A 80 -37.08 47.40 -12.35
CA GLU A 80 -36.00 48.34 -12.65
C GLU A 80 -35.47 49.07 -11.41
N SER A 81 -36.36 49.46 -10.49
CA SER A 81 -35.93 50.10 -9.23
C SER A 81 -35.10 49.16 -8.36
N ILE A 82 -35.46 47.87 -8.33
CA ILE A 82 -34.69 46.85 -7.61
C ILE A 82 -33.38 46.54 -8.34
N ASP A 83 -33.37 46.51 -9.68
CA ASP A 83 -32.17 46.31 -10.48
C ASP A 83 -31.15 47.45 -10.26
N ARG A 84 -31.60 48.72 -10.15
CA ARG A 84 -30.71 49.85 -9.79
C ARG A 84 -30.17 49.73 -8.36
N GLU A 85 -30.98 49.24 -7.42
CA GLU A 85 -30.53 48.99 -6.04
C GLU A 85 -29.50 47.84 -5.98
N LEU A 86 -29.70 46.78 -6.77
CA LEU A 86 -28.76 45.67 -6.92
C LEU A 86 -27.41 46.13 -7.46
N GLU A 87 -27.41 46.94 -8.52
CA GLU A 87 -26.19 47.50 -9.12
C GLU A 87 -25.42 48.36 -8.12
N SER A 88 -26.12 49.25 -7.41
CA SER A 88 -25.53 50.10 -6.35
C SER A 88 -24.91 49.27 -5.22
N ARG A 89 -25.60 48.22 -4.76
CA ARG A 89 -25.08 47.30 -3.72
C ARG A 89 -23.88 46.50 -4.20
N GLN A 90 -23.89 46.07 -5.46
CA GLN A 90 -22.77 45.33 -6.04
C GLN A 90 -21.52 46.19 -6.16
N GLU A 91 -21.67 47.47 -6.55
CA GLU A 91 -20.57 48.45 -6.55
C GLU A 91 -20.05 48.72 -5.13
N GLU A 92 -20.94 48.87 -4.15
CA GLU A 92 -20.58 49.05 -2.74
C GLU A 92 -19.75 47.86 -2.22
N ILE A 93 -20.23 46.63 -2.43
CA ILE A 93 -19.53 45.41 -1.99
C ILE A 93 -18.17 45.31 -2.70
N ARG A 94 -18.10 45.56 -4.00
CA ARG A 94 -16.85 45.54 -4.77
C ARG A 94 -15.84 46.57 -4.24
N ALA A 95 -16.27 47.79 -3.94
CA ALA A 95 -15.41 48.82 -3.38
C ALA A 95 -14.88 48.44 -1.99
N ARG A 96 -15.73 47.88 -1.13
CA ARG A 96 -15.35 47.41 0.21
C ARG A 96 -14.42 46.19 0.18
N MET A 97 -14.62 45.28 -0.77
CA MET A 97 -13.72 44.14 -1.01
C MET A 97 -12.31 44.61 -1.39
N GLU A 98 -12.22 45.59 -2.30
CA GLU A 98 -10.93 46.13 -2.74
C GLU A 98 -10.21 46.86 -1.59
N ALA A 99 -10.94 47.64 -0.78
CA ALA A 99 -10.40 48.27 0.43
C ALA A 99 -9.87 47.22 1.44
N SER A 100 -10.62 46.14 1.66
CA SER A 100 -10.22 45.05 2.57
C SER A 100 -8.96 44.33 2.08
N ARG A 101 -8.83 44.14 0.75
CA ARG A 101 -7.65 43.54 0.13
C ARG A 101 -6.40 44.40 0.32
N GLN A 102 -6.55 45.72 0.25
CA GLN A 102 -5.45 46.68 0.45
C GLN A 102 -4.98 46.74 1.91
N GLU A 103 -5.87 46.50 2.86
CA GLU A 103 -5.52 46.37 4.30
C GLU A 103 -4.95 44.99 4.67
N GLY A 104 -4.91 44.04 3.73
CA GLY A 104 -4.37 42.70 3.95
C GLY A 104 -5.34 41.70 4.60
N GLU A 105 -6.61 42.07 4.75
CA GLU A 105 -7.64 41.16 5.27
C GLU A 105 -8.01 40.10 4.24
N LYS A 106 -7.84 38.82 4.62
CA LYS A 106 -8.18 37.67 3.77
C LYS A 106 -9.64 37.25 3.99
N LEU A 107 -10.52 37.72 3.11
CA LEU A 107 -11.91 37.30 3.04
C LEU A 107 -12.01 35.87 2.46
N THR A 108 -12.86 35.02 3.05
CA THR A 108 -12.96 33.59 2.70
C THR A 108 -13.58 33.37 1.31
N LEU A 109 -14.67 34.06 0.99
CA LEU A 109 -15.35 33.90 -0.30
C LEU A 109 -14.49 34.35 -1.50
N PRO A 110 -13.82 35.53 -1.49
CA PRO A 110 -12.90 35.91 -2.56
C PRO A 110 -11.68 35.00 -2.66
N HIS A 111 -11.19 34.47 -1.53
CA HIS A 111 -10.10 33.49 -1.53
C HIS A 111 -10.53 32.17 -2.20
N LEU A 112 -11.70 31.62 -1.85
CA LEU A 112 -12.27 30.43 -2.50
C LEU A 112 -12.44 30.65 -4.01
N ALA A 113 -13.00 31.81 -4.40
CA ALA A 113 -13.20 32.15 -5.80
C ALA A 113 -11.88 32.26 -6.58
N ALA A 114 -10.85 32.87 -5.97
CA ALA A 114 -9.53 32.97 -6.58
C ALA A 114 -8.82 31.61 -6.71
N VAL A 115 -8.95 30.75 -5.70
CA VAL A 115 -8.34 29.42 -5.68
C VAL A 115 -8.97 28.48 -6.71
N CYS A 116 -10.30 28.49 -6.84
CA CYS A 116 -11.02 27.62 -7.77
C CYS A 116 -11.24 28.26 -9.16
N GLY A 117 -10.80 29.49 -9.38
CA GLY A 117 -10.97 30.20 -10.66
C GLY A 117 -12.44 30.53 -11.00
N LEU A 118 -13.26 30.82 -9.98
CA LEU A 118 -14.70 31.02 -10.16
C LEU A 118 -15.05 32.34 -10.86
N SER A 119 -15.96 32.26 -11.81
CA SER A 119 -16.61 33.42 -12.42
C SER A 119 -17.63 34.06 -11.46
N PRO A 120 -18.02 35.33 -11.68
CA PRO A 120 -19.02 35.99 -10.83
C PRO A 120 -20.36 35.24 -10.76
N ALA A 121 -20.79 34.62 -11.86
CA ALA A 121 -22.01 33.83 -11.91
C ALA A 121 -21.91 32.55 -11.06
N GLU A 122 -20.73 31.90 -11.01
CA GLU A 122 -20.52 30.73 -10.16
C GLU A 122 -20.50 31.10 -8.67
N VAL A 123 -19.95 32.26 -8.34
CA VAL A 123 -20.03 32.81 -6.98
C VAL A 123 -21.48 33.08 -6.58
N ASP A 124 -22.32 33.58 -7.50
CA ASP A 124 -23.76 33.75 -7.25
C ASP A 124 -24.47 32.41 -6.99
N VAL A 125 -24.16 31.37 -7.78
CA VAL A 125 -24.70 30.01 -7.56
C VAL A 125 -24.29 29.48 -6.18
N LEU A 126 -23.04 29.68 -5.77
CA LEU A 126 -22.57 29.30 -4.43
C LEU A 126 -23.32 30.02 -3.32
N LEU A 127 -23.55 31.32 -3.46
CA LEU A 127 -24.31 32.10 -2.47
C LEU A 127 -25.76 31.64 -2.37
N ILE A 128 -26.39 31.30 -3.49
CA ILE A 128 -27.74 30.72 -3.53
C ILE A 128 -27.76 29.35 -2.83
N ALA A 129 -26.75 28.51 -3.05
CA ALA A 129 -26.63 27.21 -2.39
C ALA A 129 -26.32 27.31 -0.88
N LEU A 130 -25.58 28.34 -0.46
CA LEU A 130 -25.23 28.63 0.94
C LEU A 130 -26.41 29.19 1.75
N ALA A 131 -27.32 29.96 1.14
CA ALA A 131 -28.35 30.69 1.88
C ALA A 131 -29.24 29.82 2.80
N PRO A 132 -29.71 28.61 2.40
CA PRO A 132 -30.46 27.72 3.28
C PRO A 132 -29.68 27.21 4.50
N GLU A 133 -28.35 27.14 4.40
CA GLU A 133 -27.48 26.75 5.53
C GLU A 133 -27.31 27.88 6.55
N LEU A 134 -27.51 29.14 6.12
CA LEU A 134 -27.44 30.32 6.99
C LEU A 134 -28.76 30.58 7.73
N GLU A 135 -29.87 30.62 6.98
CA GLU A 135 -31.19 30.91 7.55
C GLU A 135 -32.30 30.03 6.94
N PRO A 136 -33.12 29.36 7.75
CA PRO A 136 -34.22 28.50 7.27
C PRO A 136 -35.28 29.23 6.42
N ARG A 137 -35.36 30.57 6.50
CA ARG A 137 -36.32 31.36 5.72
C ARG A 137 -36.12 31.19 4.20
N TYR A 138 -34.89 30.95 3.76
CA TYR A 138 -34.57 30.76 2.34
C TYR A 138 -35.17 29.46 1.79
N GLU A 139 -35.27 28.41 2.60
CA GLU A 139 -35.93 27.16 2.18
C GLU A 139 -37.38 27.39 1.77
N THR A 140 -38.09 28.25 2.52
CA THR A 140 -39.50 28.57 2.25
C THR A 140 -39.63 29.44 1.00
N LEU A 141 -38.71 30.39 0.80
CA LEU A 141 -38.68 31.23 -0.40
C LEU A 141 -38.36 30.40 -1.66
N TYR A 142 -37.45 29.45 -1.56
CA TYR A 142 -37.08 28.57 -2.68
C TYR A 142 -38.21 27.60 -3.04
N ALA A 143 -38.89 27.04 -2.04
CA ALA A 143 -40.08 26.23 -2.26
C ALA A 143 -41.18 27.03 -2.98
N TYR A 144 -41.40 28.28 -2.55
CA TYR A 144 -42.34 29.19 -3.19
C TYR A 144 -41.96 29.47 -4.65
N LEU A 145 -40.71 29.87 -4.92
CA LEU A 145 -40.25 30.20 -6.27
C LEU A 145 -40.27 28.99 -7.21
N GLN A 146 -39.98 27.79 -6.71
CA GLN A 146 -40.00 26.55 -7.49
C GLN A 146 -41.39 25.93 -7.63
N ASN A 147 -42.41 26.55 -7.02
CA ASN A 147 -43.80 26.10 -7.01
C ASN A 147 -43.98 24.67 -6.45
N ASP A 148 -43.17 24.31 -5.46
CA ASP A 148 -43.17 22.98 -4.86
C ASP A 148 -42.77 23.08 -3.39
N VAL A 149 -43.71 22.77 -2.50
CA VAL A 149 -43.52 22.86 -1.04
C VAL A 149 -42.50 21.84 -0.53
N THR A 150 -42.27 20.76 -1.27
CA THR A 150 -41.27 19.75 -0.93
C THR A 150 -39.84 20.19 -1.28
N ARG A 151 -39.69 21.17 -2.18
CA ARG A 151 -38.39 21.65 -2.68
C ARG A 151 -37.81 22.80 -1.86
N LYS A 152 -37.14 22.43 -0.78
CA LYS A 152 -36.49 23.36 0.15
C LYS A 152 -35.10 23.83 -0.29
N ARG A 153 -34.51 23.19 -1.30
CA ARG A 153 -33.16 23.50 -1.82
C ARG A 153 -33.25 24.08 -3.24
N PRO A 154 -32.28 24.88 -3.66
CA PRO A 154 -32.32 25.48 -4.99
C PRO A 154 -32.06 24.44 -6.08
N SER A 155 -32.86 24.45 -7.13
CA SER A 155 -32.57 23.71 -8.37
C SER A 155 -31.65 24.49 -9.31
N GLN A 156 -31.09 23.80 -10.30
CA GLN A 156 -30.37 24.46 -11.40
C GLN A 156 -31.24 25.52 -12.08
N ASP A 157 -32.52 25.22 -12.34
CA ASP A 157 -33.43 26.18 -12.97
C ASP A 157 -33.65 27.43 -12.11
N LEU A 158 -33.82 27.27 -10.79
CA LEU A 158 -33.96 28.40 -9.88
C LEU A 158 -32.72 29.31 -9.92
N CYS A 159 -31.52 28.72 -9.90
CA CYS A 159 -30.27 29.49 -9.96
C CYS A 159 -30.17 30.28 -11.27
N LEU A 160 -30.47 29.64 -12.39
CA LEU A 160 -30.46 30.30 -13.69
C LEU A 160 -31.50 31.43 -13.79
N ASN A 161 -32.69 31.24 -13.23
CA ASN A 161 -33.74 32.27 -13.22
C ASN A 161 -33.41 33.48 -12.33
N LEU A 162 -32.61 33.27 -11.27
CA LEU A 162 -32.17 34.34 -10.38
C LEU A 162 -31.02 35.16 -10.97
N ILE A 163 -30.10 34.51 -11.70
CA ILE A 163 -28.88 35.14 -12.21
C ILE A 163 -29.10 35.74 -13.61
N CYS A 164 -29.80 35.03 -14.50
CA CYS A 164 -29.97 35.45 -15.89
C CYS A 164 -31.16 36.40 -16.06
N ARG A 165 -31.02 37.36 -16.97
CA ARG A 165 -32.07 38.33 -17.33
C ARG A 165 -32.71 38.01 -18.68
N THR A 166 -32.04 37.22 -19.52
CA THR A 166 -32.53 36.82 -20.84
C THR A 166 -32.48 35.30 -21.05
N GLU A 167 -33.26 34.82 -22.01
CA GLU A 167 -33.28 33.41 -22.39
C GLU A 167 -31.95 32.92 -22.98
N GLN A 168 -31.30 33.76 -23.81
CA GLN A 168 -30.00 33.46 -24.39
C GLN A 168 -28.92 33.31 -23.30
N GLU A 169 -28.92 34.19 -22.29
CA GLU A 169 -28.06 34.06 -21.12
C GLU A 169 -28.35 32.76 -20.37
N LYS A 170 -29.63 32.41 -20.17
CA LYS A 170 -30.04 31.18 -19.47
C LYS A 170 -29.53 29.92 -20.19
N ILE A 171 -29.56 29.89 -21.52
CA ILE A 171 -29.03 28.75 -22.30
C ILE A 171 -27.51 28.67 -22.17
N GLN A 172 -26.80 29.79 -22.28
CA GLN A 172 -25.33 29.83 -22.13
C GLN A 172 -24.89 29.46 -20.71
N ALA A 173 -25.59 29.96 -19.70
CA ALA A 173 -25.30 29.71 -18.29
C ALA A 173 -25.55 28.26 -17.85
N ARG A 174 -26.17 27.40 -18.68
CA ARG A 174 -26.21 25.94 -18.40
C ARG A 174 -24.82 25.32 -18.33
N GLN A 175 -23.83 25.91 -19.00
CA GLN A 175 -22.44 25.44 -18.94
C GLN A 175 -21.83 25.52 -17.53
N LEU A 176 -22.38 26.35 -16.64
CA LEU A 176 -21.97 26.46 -15.23
C LEU A 176 -22.16 25.16 -14.45
N PHE A 177 -23.08 24.29 -14.91
CA PHE A 177 -23.37 22.99 -14.30
C PHE A 177 -22.83 21.81 -15.12
N SER A 178 -21.89 22.08 -16.04
CA SER A 178 -21.19 21.00 -16.74
C SER A 178 -20.23 20.25 -15.80
N PRO A 179 -19.94 18.97 -16.03
CA PRO A 179 -19.02 18.20 -15.18
C PRO A 179 -17.63 18.82 -15.03
N ASP A 180 -17.17 19.54 -16.05
CA ASP A 180 -15.88 20.22 -16.08
C ASP A 180 -15.93 21.65 -15.51
N ALA A 181 -17.12 22.18 -15.22
CA ALA A 181 -17.25 23.51 -14.63
C ALA A 181 -16.66 23.53 -13.21
N PRO A 182 -15.95 24.60 -12.79
CA PRO A 182 -15.34 24.73 -11.47
C PRO A 182 -16.24 24.32 -10.29
N LEU A 183 -17.54 24.62 -10.35
CA LEU A 183 -18.52 24.27 -9.32
C LEU A 183 -18.60 22.76 -9.04
N LEU A 184 -18.63 21.94 -10.10
CA LEU A 184 -18.70 20.48 -9.99
C LEU A 184 -17.30 19.86 -10.00
N HIS A 185 -16.37 20.42 -10.76
CA HIS A 185 -14.99 19.96 -10.88
C HIS A 185 -14.29 19.92 -9.52
N PHE A 186 -14.43 20.98 -8.71
CA PHE A 186 -13.90 21.05 -7.34
C PHE A 186 -14.91 20.57 -6.29
N ASN A 187 -16.04 20.00 -6.71
CA ASN A 187 -17.12 19.51 -5.86
C ASN A 187 -17.57 20.54 -4.81
N LEU A 188 -17.69 21.81 -5.22
CA LEU A 188 -18.16 22.89 -4.35
C LEU A 188 -19.66 22.74 -4.06
N VAL A 189 -20.39 22.23 -5.06
CA VAL A 189 -21.81 21.94 -4.99
C VAL A 189 -22.07 20.56 -5.58
N GLY A 190 -22.79 19.72 -4.84
CA GLY A 190 -23.26 18.41 -5.30
C GLY A 190 -24.59 18.53 -6.02
N LEU A 191 -24.73 17.80 -7.14
CA LEU A 191 -26.00 17.57 -7.81
C LEU A 191 -26.63 16.30 -7.24
N HIS A 192 -27.83 16.43 -6.69
CA HIS A 192 -28.53 15.30 -6.07
C HIS A 192 -29.89 15.05 -6.74
N GLU A 193 -30.21 13.77 -6.90
CA GLU A 193 -31.51 13.28 -7.36
C GLU A 193 -32.51 13.25 -6.20
N GLU A 194 -33.78 13.53 -6.49
CA GLU A 194 -34.85 13.42 -5.49
C GLU A 194 -35.12 11.94 -5.15
N PRO A 195 -35.42 11.58 -3.88
CA PRO A 195 -35.64 10.18 -3.47
C PRO A 195 -36.81 9.47 -4.19
N TYR A 196 -37.69 10.22 -4.85
CA TYR A 196 -38.94 9.72 -5.44
C TYR A 196 -39.03 9.87 -6.96
N ASP A 197 -38.09 10.58 -7.62
CA ASP A 197 -38.11 10.81 -9.06
C ASP A 197 -37.01 9.94 -9.71
N ARG A 198 -37.40 8.83 -10.37
CA ARG A 198 -36.44 7.97 -11.08
C ARG A 198 -36.15 8.62 -12.44
N SER A 199 -35.07 9.38 -12.52
CA SER A 199 -34.55 10.08 -13.73
C SER A 199 -35.16 11.45 -14.05
N PRO A 200 -35.01 12.46 -13.17
CA PRO A 200 -35.44 13.83 -13.46
C PRO A 200 -34.59 14.48 -14.58
N SER A 201 -35.14 15.50 -15.26
CA SER A 201 -34.38 16.33 -16.20
C SER A 201 -33.25 17.09 -15.47
N GLN A 202 -32.15 17.40 -16.16
CA GLN A 202 -30.97 18.05 -15.54
C GLN A 202 -31.32 19.33 -14.76
N LEU A 203 -32.30 20.10 -15.24
CA LEU A 203 -32.78 21.33 -14.59
C LEU A 203 -33.45 21.11 -13.22
N ARG A 204 -33.89 19.89 -12.92
CA ARG A 204 -34.57 19.51 -11.67
C ARG A 204 -33.64 18.99 -10.58
N TYR A 205 -32.35 18.80 -10.86
CA TYR A 205 -31.40 18.41 -9.83
C TYR A 205 -31.28 19.54 -8.81
N PHE A 206 -31.31 19.19 -7.52
CA PHE A 206 -31.10 20.16 -6.45
C PHE A 206 -29.62 20.28 -6.13
N LEU A 207 -29.23 21.51 -5.80
CA LEU A 207 -27.88 21.90 -5.47
C LEU A 207 -27.72 21.86 -3.95
N LYS A 208 -26.73 21.11 -3.48
CA LYS A 208 -26.31 21.11 -2.08
C LYS A 208 -24.85 21.51 -1.99
N MET A 209 -24.54 22.54 -1.21
CA MET A 209 -23.16 22.94 -1.00
C MET A 209 -22.42 21.89 -0.16
N ASP A 210 -21.15 21.66 -0.47
CA ASP A 210 -20.31 20.76 0.31
C ASP A 210 -20.14 21.28 1.75
N GLU A 211 -20.17 20.37 2.73
CA GLU A 211 -20.09 20.73 4.15
C GLU A 211 -18.74 21.39 4.48
N THR A 212 -17.65 20.95 3.83
CA THR A 212 -16.31 21.51 4.02
C THR A 212 -16.23 22.95 3.55
N VAL A 213 -16.85 23.26 2.40
CA VAL A 213 -16.93 24.62 1.86
C VAL A 213 -17.77 25.50 2.77
N THR A 214 -18.87 24.96 3.31
CA THR A 214 -19.73 25.66 4.27
C THR A 214 -18.95 26.02 5.54
N ARG A 215 -18.24 25.04 6.10
CA ARG A 215 -17.40 25.23 7.28
C ARG A 215 -16.22 26.18 7.03
N PHE A 216 -15.62 26.14 5.84
CA PHE A 216 -14.57 27.09 5.44
C PHE A 216 -15.08 28.53 5.41
N LEU A 217 -16.25 28.75 4.80
CA LEU A 217 -16.84 30.08 4.70
C LEU A 217 -17.28 30.63 6.06
N LEU A 218 -17.72 29.77 6.99
CA LEU A 218 -18.30 30.15 8.29
C LEU A 218 -17.35 30.09 9.48
N GLU A 219 -16.62 28.98 9.65
CA GLU A 219 -15.96 28.61 10.91
C GLU A 219 -14.42 28.73 10.85
N ARG A 220 -13.84 29.04 9.68
CA ARG A 220 -12.38 29.16 9.44
C ARG A 220 -11.52 27.94 9.82
N GLN A 221 -12.04 26.87 10.44
CA GLN A 221 -11.28 25.62 10.70
C GLN A 221 -12.15 24.34 10.69
N PRO A 222 -11.99 23.45 9.71
CA PRO A 222 -12.31 22.03 9.82
C PRO A 222 -11.09 21.28 10.36
N ARG A 223 -11.21 20.68 11.55
CA ARG A 223 -10.16 19.80 12.09
C ARG A 223 -10.06 18.44 11.37
N GLN A 224 -11.03 18.08 10.53
CA GLN A 224 -11.03 16.84 9.74
C GLN A 224 -11.79 17.05 8.43
N THR A 225 -11.09 17.07 7.30
CA THR A 225 -11.68 16.96 5.97
C THR A 225 -11.91 15.49 5.61
N LEU A 226 -13.05 15.19 5.00
CA LEU A 226 -13.62 13.83 4.84
C LEU A 226 -12.88 12.92 3.83
N THR A 227 -11.80 13.39 3.19
CA THR A 227 -11.10 12.67 2.12
C THR A 227 -9.60 12.42 2.38
N GLY A 228 -8.99 13.07 3.38
CA GLY A 228 -7.55 12.98 3.65
C GLY A 228 -7.21 13.13 5.13
N LYS A 229 -6.04 12.62 5.54
CA LYS A 229 -5.54 12.79 6.92
C LYS A 229 -4.68 14.04 6.98
N LEU A 230 -5.10 15.05 7.74
CA LEU A 230 -4.26 16.21 8.05
C LEU A 230 -3.16 15.78 9.02
N ILE A 231 -1.91 16.00 8.64
CA ILE A 231 -0.73 15.75 9.46
C ILE A 231 -0.02 17.08 9.65
N VAL A 232 0.13 17.50 10.90
CA VAL A 232 0.95 18.66 11.26
C VAL A 232 2.38 18.13 11.42
N PRO A 233 3.34 18.54 10.57
CA PRO A 233 4.69 17.99 10.62
C PRO A 233 5.43 18.50 11.87
N GLU A 234 5.71 17.60 12.81
CA GLU A 234 6.67 17.81 13.92
C GLU A 234 8.10 17.75 13.37
N ASP A 235 9.05 18.49 13.95
CA ASP A 235 10.43 18.71 13.45
C ASP A 235 11.18 17.40 13.08
N PRO A 236 11.20 16.94 11.81
CA PRO A 236 11.57 15.56 11.48
C PRO A 236 12.93 15.42 10.82
N ILE A 237 13.63 16.52 10.48
CA ILE A 237 14.95 16.45 9.81
C ILE A 237 15.93 15.65 10.67
N ALA A 238 15.89 15.78 12.00
CA ALA A 238 16.76 15.05 12.92
C ALA A 238 16.42 13.54 12.99
N GLU A 239 15.17 13.16 12.76
CA GLU A 239 14.67 11.79 12.87
C GLU A 239 14.54 11.05 11.52
N LEU A 240 14.78 11.72 10.39
CA LEU A 240 14.70 11.08 9.07
C LEU A 240 15.83 10.05 8.88
N GLU A 241 15.45 8.77 8.91
CA GLU A 241 16.38 7.64 8.78
C GLU A 241 16.56 7.23 7.30
N THR A 242 17.25 8.07 6.53
CA THR A 242 17.64 7.83 5.13
C THR A 242 19.15 7.93 4.93
N SER A 243 19.66 7.66 3.73
CA SER A 243 21.10 7.81 3.44
C SER A 243 21.53 9.28 3.57
N ALA A 244 22.79 9.50 3.94
CA ALA A 244 23.35 10.86 4.05
C ALA A 244 23.24 11.66 2.73
N ALA A 245 23.37 10.97 1.58
CA ALA A 245 23.18 11.56 0.26
C ALA A 245 21.74 12.04 0.05
N SER A 246 20.75 11.18 0.30
CA SER A 246 19.33 11.53 0.17
C SER A 246 18.90 12.66 1.13
N ARG A 247 19.49 12.75 2.34
CA ARG A 247 19.25 13.88 3.25
C ARG A 247 19.76 15.19 2.67
N THR A 248 20.98 15.20 2.14
CA THR A 248 21.58 16.40 1.52
C THR A 248 20.78 16.83 0.28
N ASP A 249 20.32 15.88 -0.53
CA ASP A 249 19.50 16.15 -1.70
C ASP A 249 18.12 16.74 -1.33
N LEU A 250 17.50 16.25 -0.25
CA LEU A 250 16.25 16.83 0.29
C LEU A 250 16.45 18.27 0.77
N GLU A 251 17.53 18.55 1.49
CA GLU A 251 17.87 19.89 1.97
C GLU A 251 18.07 20.85 0.78
N ASN A 252 18.85 20.45 -0.23
CA ASN A 252 19.05 21.23 -1.45
C ASN A 252 17.74 21.49 -2.20
N LEU A 253 16.84 20.50 -2.24
CA LEU A 253 15.55 20.62 -2.90
C LEU A 253 14.60 21.55 -2.12
N ALA A 254 14.59 21.47 -0.79
CA ALA A 254 13.83 22.40 0.05
C ALA A 254 14.31 23.84 -0.14
N ASP A 255 15.62 24.08 -0.14
CA ASP A 255 16.22 25.40 -0.38
C ASP A 255 15.86 25.94 -1.78
N ALA A 256 15.93 25.10 -2.81
CA ALA A 256 15.57 25.48 -4.17
C ALA A 256 14.07 25.85 -4.31
N LEU A 257 13.19 25.15 -3.60
CA LEU A 257 11.74 25.42 -3.59
C LEU A 257 11.39 26.69 -2.80
N GLN A 258 12.11 26.99 -1.72
CA GLN A 258 11.95 28.26 -1.00
C GLN A 258 12.36 29.45 -1.87
N GLN A 259 13.41 29.32 -2.69
CA GLN A 259 13.91 30.40 -3.55
C GLN A 259 13.05 30.65 -4.81
N ASN A 260 12.57 29.58 -5.46
CA ASN A 260 11.82 29.69 -6.72
C ASN A 260 10.31 29.83 -6.53
N GLY A 261 9.83 29.73 -5.29
CA GLY A 261 8.41 29.67 -4.96
C GLY A 261 7.87 28.24 -5.02
N THR A 262 6.96 27.94 -4.09
CA THR A 262 6.37 26.60 -3.93
C THR A 262 5.06 26.42 -4.68
N SER A 263 4.50 27.52 -5.18
CA SER A 263 3.31 27.47 -6.01
C SER A 263 3.67 26.66 -7.27
N HIS A 264 2.94 25.57 -7.53
CA HIS A 264 3.04 24.72 -8.73
C HIS A 264 4.19 23.69 -8.77
N ALA A 265 4.92 23.50 -7.66
CA ALA A 265 5.95 22.46 -7.60
C ALA A 265 5.35 21.05 -7.51
N ILE A 266 5.70 20.17 -8.46
CA ILE A 266 5.34 18.75 -8.42
C ILE A 266 6.60 17.98 -8.06
N ILE A 267 6.60 17.31 -6.93
CA ILE A 267 7.77 16.58 -6.41
C ILE A 267 7.44 15.10 -6.42
N GLN A 268 8.18 14.31 -7.18
CA GLN A 268 8.04 12.87 -7.22
C GLN A 268 9.16 12.24 -6.39
N LEU A 269 8.80 11.63 -5.26
CA LEU A 269 9.68 10.86 -4.41
C LEU A 269 9.45 9.38 -4.70
N TRP A 270 10.49 8.68 -5.13
CA TRP A 270 10.44 7.22 -5.23
C TRP A 270 11.57 6.56 -4.46
N GLY A 271 11.35 5.32 -4.08
CA GLY A 271 12.34 4.52 -3.38
C GLY A 271 11.82 3.13 -3.13
N GLY A 272 12.72 2.20 -2.84
CA GLY A 272 12.36 0.82 -2.51
C GLY A 272 11.38 0.73 -1.34
N HIS A 273 10.87 -0.48 -1.09
CA HIS A 273 9.78 -0.71 -0.15
C HIS A 273 10.07 -0.29 1.32
N ASP A 274 11.32 -0.11 1.71
CA ASP A 274 11.73 0.37 3.03
C ASP A 274 12.37 1.76 2.97
N ALA A 275 12.20 2.49 1.86
CA ALA A 275 12.49 3.91 1.82
C ALA A 275 11.45 4.68 2.67
N PRO A 276 11.90 5.61 3.53
CA PRO A 276 11.02 6.42 4.39
C PRO A 276 10.38 7.57 3.58
N LEU A 277 9.63 7.24 2.53
CA LEU A 277 9.07 8.22 1.59
C LEU A 277 8.07 9.18 2.27
N THR A 278 7.24 8.67 3.18
CA THR A 278 6.27 9.48 3.93
C THR A 278 6.99 10.45 4.87
N GLU A 279 7.98 9.96 5.63
CA GLU A 279 8.78 10.79 6.54
C GLU A 279 9.59 11.84 5.75
N ALA A 280 10.08 11.50 4.54
CA ALA A 280 10.76 12.44 3.65
C ALA A 280 9.81 13.55 3.15
N ALA A 281 8.56 13.23 2.83
CA ALA A 281 7.56 14.22 2.44
C ALA A 281 7.16 15.13 3.60
N GLU A 282 7.02 14.59 4.82
CA GLU A 282 6.78 15.38 6.04
C GLU A 282 7.96 16.31 6.36
N THR A 283 9.19 15.83 6.17
CA THR A 283 10.43 16.62 6.29
C THR A 283 10.46 17.81 5.33
N LEU A 284 10.09 17.55 4.07
CA LEU A 284 9.97 18.61 3.08
C LEU A 284 8.87 19.62 3.44
N ALA A 285 7.72 19.15 3.94
CA ALA A 285 6.64 20.02 4.36
C ALA A 285 7.04 20.94 5.53
N HIS A 286 7.76 20.38 6.51
CA HIS A 286 8.30 21.12 7.64
C HIS A 286 9.27 22.21 7.18
N ALA A 287 10.21 21.86 6.30
CA ALA A 287 11.17 22.82 5.73
C ALA A 287 10.46 23.92 4.92
N LEU A 288 9.32 23.64 4.31
CA LEU A 288 8.50 24.62 3.59
C LEU A 288 7.51 25.37 4.50
N THR A 289 7.47 25.10 5.81
CA THR A 289 6.51 25.66 6.78
C THR A 289 5.04 25.46 6.39
N LYS A 290 4.70 24.29 5.83
CA LYS A 290 3.34 23.93 5.39
C LYS A 290 2.83 22.69 6.12
N ASP A 291 1.54 22.67 6.43
CA ASP A 291 0.86 21.46 6.90
C ASP A 291 0.68 20.45 5.76
N VAL A 292 0.59 19.16 6.09
CA VAL A 292 0.48 18.07 5.11
C VAL A 292 -0.96 17.55 5.05
N LEU A 293 -1.54 17.54 3.85
CA LEU A 293 -2.76 16.78 3.58
C LEU A 293 -2.38 15.45 2.93
N TYR A 294 -2.51 14.36 3.67
CA TYR A 294 -2.16 13.02 3.20
C TYR A 294 -3.36 12.30 2.57
N ALA A 295 -3.19 11.79 1.35
CA ALA A 295 -4.18 11.00 0.64
C ALA A 295 -3.58 9.70 0.10
N GLU A 296 -4.28 8.58 0.31
CA GLU A 296 -3.88 7.26 -0.18
C GLU A 296 -4.73 6.89 -1.40
N LEU A 297 -4.09 6.69 -2.58
CA LEU A 297 -4.78 6.34 -3.83
C LEU A 297 -5.63 5.08 -3.72
N GLY A 298 -5.21 4.11 -2.89
CA GLY A 298 -5.96 2.87 -2.67
C GLY A 298 -7.32 3.08 -1.97
N ARG A 299 -7.53 4.20 -1.29
CA ARG A 299 -8.79 4.55 -0.61
C ARG A 299 -9.66 5.53 -1.41
N LEU A 300 -9.12 6.06 -2.50
CA LEU A 300 -9.85 6.97 -3.37
C LEU A 300 -10.62 6.14 -4.42
N ASP A 301 -11.95 6.25 -4.41
CA ASP A 301 -12.74 5.78 -5.54
C ASP A 301 -12.40 6.62 -6.79
N ALA A 302 -12.62 6.05 -7.97
CA ALA A 302 -12.48 6.76 -9.26
C ALA A 302 -13.55 7.85 -9.49
N ASP A 303 -14.07 8.41 -8.41
CA ASP A 303 -15.03 9.49 -8.44
C ASP A 303 -14.28 10.82 -8.61
N ALA A 304 -14.46 11.40 -9.81
CA ALA A 304 -13.93 12.69 -10.20
C ALA A 304 -14.23 13.81 -9.18
N GLY A 305 -15.38 13.75 -8.49
CA GLY A 305 -15.75 14.73 -7.47
C GLY A 305 -14.89 14.66 -6.21
N LYS A 306 -14.50 13.46 -5.77
CA LYS A 306 -13.64 13.27 -4.57
C LYS A 306 -12.22 13.78 -4.82
N LEU A 307 -11.68 13.57 -6.02
CA LEU A 307 -10.36 14.08 -6.40
C LEU A 307 -10.34 15.61 -6.45
N GLY A 308 -11.38 16.21 -7.03
CA GLY A 308 -11.56 17.66 -7.01
C GLY A 308 -11.63 18.27 -5.61
N ALA A 309 -12.38 17.62 -4.71
CA ALA A 309 -12.48 18.06 -3.32
C ALA A 309 -11.11 18.03 -2.61
N LEU A 310 -10.29 17.00 -2.85
CA LEU A 310 -8.96 16.88 -2.24
C LEU A 310 -8.02 18.01 -2.66
N ILE A 311 -7.98 18.31 -3.97
CA ILE A 311 -7.17 19.40 -4.55
C ILE A 311 -7.64 20.75 -4.00
N ARG A 312 -8.95 20.98 -4.00
CA ARG A 312 -9.55 22.19 -3.43
C ARG A 312 -9.17 22.35 -1.95
N ASP A 313 -9.32 21.31 -1.14
CA ASP A 313 -9.04 21.38 0.28
C ASP A 313 -7.55 21.71 0.54
N ALA A 314 -6.62 21.09 -0.21
CA ALA A 314 -5.20 21.45 -0.13
C ALA A 314 -4.95 22.93 -0.50
N ALA A 315 -5.59 23.41 -1.56
CA ALA A 315 -5.44 24.79 -2.03
C ALA A 315 -6.00 25.83 -1.06
N LEU A 316 -7.16 25.57 -0.45
CA LEU A 316 -7.82 26.53 0.45
C LEU A 316 -6.99 26.81 1.69
N TRP A 317 -6.35 25.79 2.24
CA TRP A 317 -5.52 25.89 3.44
C TRP A 317 -4.05 26.21 3.14
N GLY A 318 -3.63 26.13 1.88
CA GLY A 318 -2.23 26.32 1.49
C GLY A 318 -1.34 25.14 1.92
N ASN A 319 -1.93 23.97 2.11
CA ASN A 319 -1.25 22.75 2.57
C ASN A 319 -0.46 22.11 1.43
N LEU A 320 0.55 21.33 1.80
CA LEU A 320 1.25 20.42 0.89
C LEU A 320 0.42 19.16 0.70
N LEU A 321 -0.01 18.88 -0.53
CA LEU A 321 -0.75 17.64 -0.82
C LEU A 321 0.25 16.49 -1.00
N VAL A 322 0.16 15.46 -0.17
CA VAL A 322 0.95 14.23 -0.30
C VAL A 322 0.03 13.11 -0.80
N VAL A 323 0.32 12.61 -1.99
CA VAL A 323 -0.42 11.51 -2.61
C VAL A 323 0.44 10.26 -2.60
N ASP A 324 0.03 9.28 -1.80
CA ASP A 324 0.65 7.97 -1.76
C ASP A 324 -0.03 7.03 -2.76
N ARG A 325 0.74 6.52 -3.73
CA ARG A 325 0.29 5.50 -4.68
C ARG A 325 -0.18 4.22 -3.99
N GLY A 326 0.30 3.99 -2.76
CA GLY A 326 0.08 2.79 -1.99
C GLY A 326 1.05 1.69 -2.42
N ARG A 327 1.51 0.90 -1.44
CA ARG A 327 2.47 -0.20 -1.64
C ARG A 327 1.80 -1.56 -1.88
N SER A 328 0.47 -1.61 -1.93
CA SER A 328 -0.26 -2.87 -2.13
C SER A 328 -0.15 -3.32 -3.57
N GLU A 329 0.26 -4.58 -3.75
CA GLU A 329 0.28 -5.26 -5.04
C GLU A 329 -1.16 -5.48 -5.50
N LEU A 330 -1.48 -4.88 -6.66
CA LEU A 330 -2.81 -4.86 -7.25
C LEU A 330 -2.92 -5.89 -8.37
N ASN A 331 -4.11 -6.49 -8.49
CA ASN A 331 -4.44 -7.33 -9.63
C ASN A 331 -4.54 -6.48 -10.92
N GLU A 332 -4.48 -7.11 -12.10
CA GLU A 332 -4.44 -6.40 -13.39
C GLU A 332 -5.62 -5.41 -13.59
N ALA A 333 -6.83 -5.81 -13.19
CA ALA A 333 -8.01 -4.94 -13.23
C ALA A 333 -7.93 -3.74 -12.28
N GLU A 334 -7.30 -3.92 -11.11
CA GLU A 334 -7.08 -2.85 -10.14
C GLU A 334 -5.94 -1.93 -10.59
N ARG A 335 -4.89 -2.46 -11.23
CA ARG A 335 -3.83 -1.67 -11.85
C ARG A 335 -4.39 -0.76 -12.93
N LEU A 336 -5.26 -1.26 -13.80
CA LEU A 336 -5.88 -0.46 -14.85
C LEU A 336 -6.75 0.67 -14.27
N LYS A 337 -7.56 0.36 -13.25
CA LYS A 337 -8.35 1.37 -12.52
C LYS A 337 -7.44 2.41 -11.87
N ARG A 338 -6.38 1.99 -11.18
CA ARG A 338 -5.44 2.90 -10.51
C ARG A 338 -4.71 3.79 -11.52
N ASN A 339 -4.26 3.25 -12.65
CA ASN A 339 -3.62 4.03 -13.71
C ASN A 339 -4.57 5.10 -14.27
N ASN A 340 -5.84 4.78 -14.48
CA ASN A 340 -6.84 5.79 -14.90
C ASN A 340 -7.03 6.88 -13.84
N ILE A 341 -7.06 6.51 -12.56
CA ILE A 341 -7.14 7.49 -11.46
C ILE A 341 -5.89 8.36 -11.45
N GLU A 342 -4.70 7.77 -11.57
CA GLU A 342 -3.42 8.49 -11.61
C GLU A 342 -3.37 9.50 -12.76
N GLU A 343 -3.78 9.12 -13.97
CA GLU A 343 -3.82 10.02 -15.11
C GLU A 343 -4.80 11.19 -14.90
N LEU A 344 -5.99 10.91 -14.38
CA LEU A 344 -6.96 11.94 -14.02
C LEU A 344 -6.45 12.87 -12.92
N LEU A 345 -5.76 12.33 -11.90
CA LEU A 345 -5.20 13.09 -10.80
C LEU A 345 -4.05 13.98 -11.27
N LEU A 346 -3.15 13.45 -12.11
CA LEU A 346 -2.04 14.20 -12.69
C LEU A 346 -2.53 15.35 -13.57
N ASN A 347 -3.50 15.10 -14.45
CA ASN A 347 -4.08 16.16 -15.28
C ASN A 347 -4.68 17.28 -14.43
N ARG A 348 -5.44 16.92 -13.38
CA ARG A 348 -6.00 17.90 -12.44
C ARG A 348 -4.94 18.63 -11.61
N ILE A 349 -3.87 17.95 -11.21
CA ILE A 349 -2.76 18.58 -10.48
C ILE A 349 -2.05 19.59 -11.36
N ILE A 350 -1.78 19.26 -12.63
CA ILE A 350 -1.11 20.15 -13.59
C ILE A 350 -1.95 21.42 -13.84
N GLU A 351 -3.28 21.27 -13.89
CA GLU A 351 -4.20 22.40 -13.99
C GLU A 351 -4.28 23.22 -12.69
N SER A 352 -3.91 22.62 -11.55
CA SER A 352 -3.97 23.25 -10.23
C SER A 352 -2.63 23.88 -9.80
N ASN A 353 -2.67 25.10 -9.27
CA ASN A 353 -1.48 25.83 -8.84
C ASN A 353 -1.03 25.46 -7.41
N ILE A 354 -0.98 24.17 -7.07
CA ILE A 354 -0.76 23.68 -5.70
C ILE A 354 0.55 22.88 -5.65
N PRO A 355 1.35 22.99 -4.57
CA PRO A 355 2.47 22.08 -4.37
C PRO A 355 1.98 20.66 -4.07
N VAL A 356 2.51 19.68 -4.79
CA VAL A 356 2.14 18.27 -4.61
C VAL A 356 3.39 17.41 -4.49
N VAL A 357 3.39 16.50 -3.52
CA VAL A 357 4.37 15.42 -3.39
C VAL A 357 3.70 14.10 -3.75
N LEU A 358 4.23 13.44 -4.78
CA LEU A 358 3.82 12.13 -5.23
C LEU A 358 4.81 11.10 -4.69
N ILE A 359 4.30 10.14 -3.93
CA ILE A 359 5.10 9.06 -3.36
C ILE A 359 4.81 7.76 -4.10
N SER A 360 5.86 7.10 -4.61
CA SER A 360 5.75 5.78 -5.25
C SER A 360 6.89 4.83 -4.89
N PRO A 361 6.63 3.51 -4.84
CA PRO A 361 7.69 2.50 -4.71
C PRO A 361 8.54 2.37 -5.98
N GLU A 362 7.99 2.76 -7.13
CA GLU A 362 8.65 2.67 -8.45
C GLU A 362 9.01 4.05 -8.99
N GLU A 363 10.00 4.11 -9.87
CA GLU A 363 10.46 5.34 -10.52
C GLU A 363 9.38 5.96 -11.43
N GLN A 364 8.45 5.17 -11.94
CA GLN A 364 7.44 5.63 -12.89
C GLN A 364 6.10 5.94 -12.20
N PHE A 365 5.81 7.23 -12.01
CA PHE A 365 4.49 7.74 -11.64
C PHE A 365 3.82 8.35 -12.88
N GLY A 366 3.08 7.53 -13.63
CA GLY A 366 2.41 7.94 -14.87
C GLY A 366 3.34 8.59 -15.92
N THR A 367 2.76 9.07 -17.02
CA THR A 367 3.50 9.82 -18.04
C THR A 367 3.25 11.32 -17.85
N VAL A 368 4.01 11.97 -16.97
CA VAL A 368 3.98 13.45 -16.88
C VAL A 368 4.84 14.01 -17.99
N ALA A 369 4.24 14.27 -19.16
CA ALA A 369 4.92 14.86 -20.29
C ALA A 369 5.23 16.35 -20.04
N GLY A 370 6.51 16.71 -19.99
CA GLY A 370 6.97 18.06 -20.31
C GLY A 370 6.64 19.20 -19.34
N SER A 371 6.26 18.93 -18.10
CA SER A 371 6.03 20.00 -17.11
C SER A 371 7.35 20.57 -16.57
N THR A 372 7.56 21.88 -16.69
CA THR A 372 8.77 22.62 -16.24
C THR A 372 8.95 22.68 -14.72
N HIS A 373 8.02 22.11 -13.96
CA HIS A 373 7.97 22.18 -12.48
C HIS A 373 8.02 20.80 -11.81
N LEU A 374 8.38 19.75 -12.56
CA LEU A 374 8.51 18.39 -12.04
C LEU A 374 9.92 18.15 -11.48
N TRP A 375 10.01 17.91 -10.18
CA TRP A 375 11.22 17.52 -9.46
C TRP A 375 11.17 16.03 -9.17
N ARG A 376 12.26 15.33 -9.44
CA ARG A 376 12.33 13.88 -9.35
C ARG A 376 13.47 13.50 -8.43
N MET A 377 13.17 12.79 -7.34
CA MET A 377 14.17 12.42 -6.35
C MET A 377 14.04 10.96 -5.90
N HIS A 378 15.17 10.26 -5.89
CA HIS A 378 15.25 8.91 -5.37
C HIS A 378 15.67 8.92 -3.90
N ILE A 379 14.79 8.43 -3.03
CA ILE A 379 15.07 8.23 -1.61
C ILE A 379 15.68 6.84 -1.43
N GLN A 380 16.94 6.82 -1.03
CA GLN A 380 17.64 5.58 -0.74
C GLN A 380 17.26 5.06 0.65
N ALA A 381 17.23 3.72 0.77
CA ALA A 381 17.11 3.04 2.04
C ALA A 381 18.27 3.45 2.98
N PRO A 382 18.07 3.39 4.31
CA PRO A 382 19.08 3.80 5.28
C PRO A 382 20.37 2.98 5.12
N ASP A 383 21.50 3.68 5.16
CA ASP A 383 22.82 3.05 5.20
C ASP A 383 23.05 2.33 6.55
N TYR A 384 24.12 1.55 6.62
CA TYR A 384 24.42 0.74 7.80
C TYR A 384 24.57 1.61 9.07
N GLU A 385 25.20 2.78 8.97
CA GLU A 385 25.41 3.66 10.12
C GLU A 385 24.10 4.24 10.63
N THR A 386 23.22 4.66 9.72
CA THR A 386 21.88 5.16 10.02
C THR A 386 21.03 4.06 10.65
N ARG A 387 21.02 2.84 10.09
CA ARG A 387 20.31 1.69 10.68
C ARG A 387 20.82 1.34 12.07
N ARG A 388 22.15 1.38 12.28
CA ARG A 388 22.74 1.15 13.59
C ARG A 388 22.32 2.23 14.58
N GLY A 389 22.29 3.48 14.15
CA GLY A 389 21.76 4.61 14.94
C GLY A 389 20.31 4.40 15.34
N ALA A 390 19.47 3.99 14.39
CA ALA A 390 18.05 3.67 14.61
C ALA A 390 17.85 2.56 15.65
N TRP A 391 18.56 1.44 15.50
CA TRP A 391 18.52 0.34 16.47
C TRP A 391 18.99 0.78 17.85
N ARG A 392 20.06 1.56 17.92
CA ARG A 392 20.58 2.09 19.19
C ARG A 392 19.57 3.03 19.83
N SER A 393 18.95 3.93 19.07
CA SER A 393 17.92 4.85 19.57
C SER A 393 16.72 4.07 20.12
N ALA A 394 16.16 3.17 19.32
CA ALA A 394 14.97 2.39 19.68
C ALA A 394 15.19 1.45 20.89
N LEU A 395 16.41 0.94 21.09
CA LEU A 395 16.72 0.00 22.18
C LEU A 395 17.38 0.64 23.39
N SER A 396 17.93 1.85 23.28
CA SER A 396 18.66 2.55 24.35
C SER A 396 17.86 2.69 25.65
N ALA A 397 16.55 2.88 25.55
CA ALA A 397 15.65 3.01 26.70
C ALA A 397 15.40 1.67 27.43
N SER A 398 15.59 0.53 26.76
CA SER A 398 15.22 -0.80 27.28
C SER A 398 16.43 -1.67 27.62
N VAL A 399 17.48 -1.66 26.78
CA VAL A 399 18.69 -2.48 26.96
C VAL A 399 19.92 -1.75 26.38
N PRO A 400 20.71 -1.06 27.22
CA PRO A 400 21.87 -0.28 26.77
C PRO A 400 23.00 -1.12 26.13
N ASP A 401 23.14 -2.39 26.55
CA ASP A 401 24.22 -3.30 26.13
C ASP A 401 23.86 -4.20 24.93
N MET A 402 22.75 -3.94 24.24
CA MET A 402 22.35 -4.75 23.09
C MET A 402 23.23 -4.45 21.87
N ASP A 403 23.77 -5.50 21.25
CA ASP A 403 24.64 -5.42 20.06
C ASP A 403 23.84 -4.93 18.83
N ALA A 404 23.83 -3.61 18.64
CA ALA A 404 23.16 -2.94 17.53
C ALA A 404 23.84 -3.23 16.18
N ASP A 405 25.14 -3.50 16.17
CA ASP A 405 25.88 -3.86 14.95
C ASP A 405 25.35 -5.20 14.39
N ARG A 406 25.12 -6.18 15.27
CA ARG A 406 24.52 -7.47 14.89
C ARG A 406 23.08 -7.33 14.35
N LEU A 407 22.27 -6.43 14.90
CA LEU A 407 20.90 -6.21 14.44
C LEU A 407 20.84 -5.46 13.10
N ALA A 408 21.72 -4.47 12.90
CA ALA A 408 21.84 -3.74 11.64
C ALA A 408 22.41 -4.60 10.49
N ASP A 409 23.20 -5.63 10.81
CA ASP A 409 23.63 -6.67 9.86
C ASP A 409 22.52 -7.68 9.55
N SER A 410 21.70 -8.03 10.55
CA SER A 410 20.64 -9.05 10.40
C SER A 410 19.39 -8.51 9.70
N PHE A 411 19.05 -7.24 9.92
CA PHE A 411 17.83 -6.61 9.38
C PHE A 411 18.13 -5.32 8.65
N SER A 412 17.67 -5.21 7.41
CA SER A 412 17.72 -3.96 6.62
C SER A 412 16.42 -3.17 6.71
N PHE A 413 15.87 -3.04 7.92
CA PHE A 413 14.63 -2.32 8.19
C PHE A 413 14.80 -0.79 8.18
N ALA A 414 13.73 -0.10 7.80
CA ALA A 414 13.55 1.32 8.06
C ALA A 414 13.15 1.60 9.51
N GLY A 415 13.28 2.86 9.95
CA GLY A 415 13.04 3.26 11.34
C GLY A 415 11.70 2.88 11.91
N ASN A 416 10.63 3.03 11.13
CA ASN A 416 9.30 2.59 11.55
C ASN A 416 9.25 1.10 11.92
N ARG A 417 9.86 0.21 11.12
CA ARG A 417 9.93 -1.23 11.37
C ARG A 417 10.90 -1.57 12.49
N VAL A 418 11.98 -0.82 12.66
CA VAL A 418 12.86 -0.93 13.83
C VAL A 418 12.10 -0.63 15.12
N ARG A 419 11.34 0.49 15.18
CA ARG A 419 10.50 0.86 16.31
C ARG A 419 9.39 -0.17 16.58
N GLN A 420 8.75 -0.68 15.54
CA GLN A 420 7.76 -1.76 15.66
C GLN A 420 8.39 -3.05 16.21
N THR A 421 9.60 -3.39 15.74
CA THR A 421 10.32 -4.58 16.22
C THR A 421 10.68 -4.44 17.70
N ALA A 422 11.19 -3.28 18.12
CA ALA A 422 11.50 -2.99 19.51
C ALA A 422 10.24 -3.08 20.40
N SER A 423 9.11 -2.54 19.94
CA SER A 423 7.81 -2.61 20.64
C SER A 423 7.30 -4.05 20.78
N LEU A 424 7.40 -4.87 19.73
CA LEU A 424 7.03 -6.29 19.77
C LEU A 424 7.97 -7.10 20.67
N ALA A 425 9.28 -6.83 20.63
CA ALA A 425 10.25 -7.47 21.51
C ALA A 425 9.97 -7.14 22.98
N MET A 426 9.64 -5.89 23.29
CA MET A 426 9.23 -5.48 24.64
C MET A 426 7.93 -6.17 25.08
N SER A 427 6.97 -6.33 24.16
CA SER A 427 5.72 -7.05 24.44
C SER A 427 5.98 -8.52 24.78
N ARG A 428 6.93 -9.16 24.09
CA ARG A 428 7.38 -10.53 24.42
C ARG A 428 8.08 -10.61 25.76
N ALA A 429 8.96 -9.64 26.05
CA ALA A 429 9.64 -9.56 27.34
C ALA A 429 8.63 -9.47 28.49
N ARG A 430 7.58 -8.65 28.34
CA ARG A 430 6.46 -8.53 29.30
C ARG A 430 5.68 -9.82 29.49
N LEU A 431 5.51 -10.63 28.44
CA LEU A 431 4.85 -11.93 28.56
C LEU A 431 5.70 -12.95 29.33
N ARG A 432 7.04 -12.86 29.23
CA ARG A 432 7.95 -13.73 29.98
C ARG A 432 8.12 -13.27 31.43
N ASP A 433 8.33 -11.98 31.64
CA ASP A 433 8.49 -11.35 32.95
C ASP A 433 7.70 -10.04 33.02
N PRO A 434 6.50 -10.06 33.62
CA PRO A 434 5.67 -8.85 33.75
C PRO A 434 6.24 -7.79 34.69
N LEU A 435 7.15 -8.13 35.60
CA LEU A 435 7.63 -7.24 36.67
C LEU A 435 8.89 -6.48 36.27
N ASP A 436 9.79 -7.09 35.49
CA ASP A 436 10.99 -6.46 34.94
C ASP A 436 11.20 -6.87 33.47
N PRO A 437 10.43 -6.29 32.53
CA PRO A 437 10.46 -6.69 31.13
C PRO A 437 11.75 -6.23 30.46
N LYS A 438 12.73 -7.13 30.39
CA LYS A 438 13.97 -6.94 29.64
C LYS A 438 13.96 -7.76 28.35
N PRO A 439 13.89 -7.13 27.16
CA PRO A 439 13.94 -7.87 25.91
C PRO A 439 15.34 -8.46 25.72
N SER A 440 15.41 -9.76 25.45
CA SER A 440 16.67 -10.40 25.10
C SER A 440 16.92 -10.29 23.58
N MET A 441 18.15 -10.54 23.14
CA MET A 441 18.48 -10.62 21.71
C MET A 441 17.58 -11.61 20.96
N THR A 442 17.20 -12.73 21.60
CA THR A 442 16.29 -13.70 20.99
C THR A 442 14.88 -13.14 20.78
N ASP A 443 14.41 -12.28 21.69
CA ASP A 443 13.09 -11.66 21.57
C ASP A 443 13.06 -10.65 20.41
N VAL A 444 14.14 -9.88 20.22
CA VAL A 444 14.28 -8.93 19.11
C VAL A 444 14.39 -9.63 17.77
N LEU A 445 15.24 -10.66 17.67
CA LEU A 445 15.36 -11.47 16.45
C LEU A 445 14.02 -12.15 16.11
N ALA A 446 13.30 -12.68 17.10
CA ALA A 446 11.97 -13.25 16.89
C ALA A 446 10.94 -12.20 16.45
N ALA A 447 10.95 -11.01 17.05
CA ALA A 447 10.05 -9.92 16.68
C ALA A 447 10.29 -9.41 15.25
N GLY A 448 11.55 -9.25 14.85
CA GLY A 448 11.89 -8.87 13.49
C GLY A 448 11.44 -9.92 12.47
N ARG A 449 11.63 -11.21 12.80
CA ARG A 449 11.15 -12.31 11.96
C ARG A 449 9.63 -12.32 11.80
N ASP A 450 8.87 -12.06 12.86
CA ASP A 450 7.41 -12.06 12.78
C ASP A 450 6.86 -10.94 11.91
N LEU A 451 7.56 -9.81 11.81
CA LEU A 451 7.14 -8.70 10.95
C LEU A 451 7.36 -8.96 9.45
N THR A 452 8.21 -9.91 9.07
CA THR A 452 8.44 -10.29 7.65
C THR A 452 7.69 -11.56 7.26
N THR A 453 7.25 -12.37 8.22
CA THR A 453 6.68 -13.69 8.00
C THR A 453 5.32 -13.69 7.28
N PRO A 454 4.35 -12.81 7.57
CA PRO A 454 3.02 -12.84 6.93
C PRO A 454 3.07 -12.67 5.42
N ASN A 455 3.90 -11.75 4.92
CA ASN A 455 4.05 -11.50 3.49
C ASN A 455 4.76 -12.66 2.78
N MET A 456 5.68 -13.33 3.46
CA MET A 456 6.44 -14.45 2.93
C MET A 456 5.66 -15.76 2.94
N GLN A 457 4.82 -16.00 3.96
CA GLN A 457 4.00 -17.23 4.09
C GLN A 457 2.95 -17.43 3.00
N ARG A 458 2.57 -16.35 2.29
CA ARG A 458 1.67 -16.45 1.13
C ARG A 458 2.29 -17.24 -0.03
N PHE A 459 3.62 -17.27 -0.12
CA PHE A 459 4.36 -17.81 -1.27
C PHE A 459 5.47 -18.81 -0.90
N ALA A 460 5.87 -18.87 0.37
CA ALA A 460 6.94 -19.73 0.85
C ALA A 460 6.58 -20.38 2.20
N THR A 461 7.05 -21.60 2.43
CA THR A 461 6.86 -22.29 3.70
C THR A 461 8.04 -21.98 4.62
N GLY A 462 7.79 -21.30 5.74
CA GLY A 462 8.81 -21.06 6.75
C GLY A 462 9.12 -22.34 7.52
N ILE A 463 10.38 -22.76 7.51
CA ILE A 463 10.89 -23.91 8.27
C ILE A 463 11.69 -23.36 9.46
N ASP A 464 11.34 -23.81 10.66
CA ASP A 464 12.14 -23.54 11.85
C ASP A 464 13.28 -24.56 11.93
N PRO A 465 14.56 -24.16 11.80
CA PRO A 465 15.66 -25.10 11.72
C PRO A 465 15.84 -25.89 13.02
N GLN A 466 15.72 -27.22 12.95
CA GLN A 466 15.85 -28.09 14.13
C GLN A 466 17.20 -28.80 14.20
N PHE A 467 17.86 -29.02 13.06
CA PHE A 467 19.08 -29.82 12.96
C PHE A 467 20.35 -28.97 13.09
N GLY A 468 21.39 -29.52 13.73
CA GLY A 468 22.72 -28.93 13.84
C GLY A 468 23.80 -29.72 13.09
N TRP A 469 25.05 -29.25 13.14
CA TRP A 469 26.18 -29.91 12.46
C TRP A 469 26.42 -31.35 12.93
N GLU A 470 25.99 -31.71 14.14
CA GLU A 470 26.13 -33.04 14.72
C GLU A 470 25.14 -34.06 14.13
N ASP A 471 23.99 -33.57 13.61
CA ASP A 471 22.93 -34.42 13.06
C ASP A 471 23.20 -34.77 11.58
N LEU A 472 24.08 -34.02 10.91
CA LEU A 472 24.38 -34.17 9.49
C LEU A 472 25.62 -35.04 9.28
N VAL A 473 25.43 -36.17 8.59
CA VAL A 473 26.52 -37.08 8.21
C VAL A 473 26.81 -36.93 6.71
N LEU A 474 27.99 -36.42 6.39
CA LEU A 474 28.51 -36.28 5.03
C LEU A 474 29.99 -36.70 4.99
N PRO A 475 30.54 -37.04 3.82
CA PRO A 475 31.98 -37.24 3.69
C PRO A 475 32.74 -35.92 3.92
N ASP A 476 34.02 -36.03 4.28
CA ASP A 476 34.80 -34.89 4.80
C ASP A 476 34.94 -33.74 3.79
N GLU A 477 35.04 -34.03 2.49
CA GLU A 477 35.21 -33.00 1.45
C GLU A 477 33.93 -32.19 1.24
N GLU A 478 32.78 -32.86 1.14
CA GLU A 478 31.46 -32.24 1.06
C GLU A 478 31.16 -31.42 2.33
N MET A 479 31.55 -31.94 3.50
CA MET A 479 31.41 -31.24 4.77
C MET A 479 32.28 -29.97 4.84
N LYS A 480 33.50 -30.00 4.31
CA LYS A 480 34.36 -28.81 4.16
C LYS A 480 33.74 -27.77 3.24
N GLN A 481 33.14 -28.20 2.12
CA GLN A 481 32.44 -27.29 1.21
C GLN A 481 31.25 -26.60 1.90
N LEU A 482 30.44 -27.34 2.66
CA LEU A 482 29.32 -26.77 3.43
C LEU A 482 29.81 -25.77 4.49
N ARG A 483 30.90 -26.09 5.20
CA ARG A 483 31.52 -25.16 6.17
C ARG A 483 32.10 -23.91 5.50
N MET A 484 32.63 -24.03 4.27
CA MET A 484 33.08 -22.89 3.49
C MET A 484 31.93 -21.96 3.12
N VAL A 485 30.75 -22.49 2.79
CA VAL A 485 29.53 -21.69 2.55
C VAL A 485 29.16 -20.92 3.82
N ALA A 486 29.14 -21.58 4.98
CA ALA A 486 28.86 -20.92 6.27
C ALA A 486 29.89 -19.83 6.61
N ALA A 487 31.19 -20.09 6.38
CA ALA A 487 32.26 -19.13 6.63
C ALA A 487 32.18 -17.91 5.71
N ARG A 488 31.84 -18.08 4.43
CA ARG A 488 31.63 -16.95 3.50
C ARG A 488 30.48 -16.06 3.96
N LEU A 489 29.41 -16.66 4.49
CA LEU A 489 28.30 -15.89 5.04
C LEU A 489 28.69 -15.12 6.31
N GLN A 490 29.55 -15.72 7.15
CA GLN A 490 30.09 -15.09 8.37
C GLN A 490 30.91 -13.85 8.09
N PHE A 491 31.88 -13.98 7.19
CA PHE A 491 32.90 -12.95 6.97
C PHE A 491 32.55 -12.02 5.81
N ARG A 492 31.29 -12.08 5.33
CA ARG A 492 30.78 -11.24 4.24
C ARG A 492 30.99 -9.75 4.53
N THR A 493 30.56 -9.26 5.70
CA THR A 493 30.70 -7.84 6.05
C THR A 493 32.17 -7.42 6.06
N VAL A 494 33.06 -8.22 6.65
CA VAL A 494 34.50 -7.92 6.71
C VAL A 494 35.12 -7.85 5.32
N VAL A 495 34.86 -8.85 4.47
CA VAL A 495 35.48 -8.92 3.13
C VAL A 495 34.90 -7.86 2.18
N HIS A 496 33.58 -7.71 2.15
CA HIS A 496 32.95 -6.79 1.19
C HIS A 496 33.07 -5.32 1.62
N ARG A 497 32.95 -5.02 2.92
CA ARG A 497 33.00 -3.65 3.46
C ARG A 497 34.41 -3.30 3.92
N ASP A 498 34.93 -3.98 4.93
CA ASP A 498 36.17 -3.56 5.62
C ASP A 498 37.40 -3.73 4.72
N TRP A 499 37.40 -4.73 3.83
CA TRP A 499 38.45 -4.93 2.82
C TRP A 499 38.08 -4.36 1.43
N GLU A 500 36.93 -3.69 1.32
CA GLU A 500 36.41 -3.01 0.12
C GLU A 500 36.28 -3.88 -1.15
N PHE A 501 36.30 -5.21 -1.05
CA PHE A 501 36.07 -6.08 -2.21
C PHE A 501 34.64 -5.94 -2.76
N GLY A 502 33.69 -5.43 -1.98
CA GLY A 502 32.32 -5.15 -2.40
C GLY A 502 32.23 -4.15 -3.55
N LYS A 503 33.08 -3.12 -3.60
CA LYS A 503 33.07 -2.10 -4.67
C LYS A 503 33.46 -2.66 -6.04
N LYS A 504 34.10 -3.84 -6.08
CA LYS A 504 34.55 -4.51 -7.31
C LYS A 504 33.59 -5.61 -7.79
N LEU A 505 32.61 -6.00 -6.99
CA LEU A 505 31.57 -6.95 -7.40
C LEU A 505 30.45 -6.21 -8.12
N ALA A 506 30.47 -6.22 -9.46
CA ALA A 506 29.44 -5.60 -10.30
C ALA A 506 28.08 -6.35 -10.30
N ARG A 507 28.02 -7.55 -9.71
CA ARG A 507 26.83 -8.39 -9.57
C ARG A 507 26.76 -8.84 -8.11
N GLY A 508 25.57 -8.78 -7.51
CA GLY A 508 25.33 -8.79 -6.06
C GLY A 508 26.22 -9.71 -5.23
N GLY A 509 26.61 -9.25 -4.04
CA GLY A 509 27.45 -9.99 -3.09
C GLY A 509 26.75 -11.13 -2.35
N GLY A 510 25.73 -11.74 -2.97
CA GLY A 510 25.00 -12.88 -2.44
C GLY A 510 25.71 -14.20 -2.67
N LEU A 511 25.30 -15.23 -1.94
CA LEU A 511 25.85 -16.57 -2.05
C LEU A 511 24.79 -17.51 -2.63
N CYS A 512 25.07 -18.11 -3.78
CA CYS A 512 24.19 -19.11 -4.40
C CYS A 512 24.89 -20.47 -4.39
N ALA A 513 24.28 -21.46 -3.73
CA ALA A 513 24.78 -22.81 -3.60
C ALA A 513 23.80 -23.83 -4.19
N LEU A 514 24.32 -24.83 -4.90
CA LEU A 514 23.53 -25.94 -5.43
C LEU A 514 23.85 -27.23 -4.67
N PHE A 515 22.82 -27.88 -4.15
CA PHE A 515 22.86 -29.16 -3.46
C PHE A 515 22.38 -30.26 -4.40
N THR A 516 23.28 -31.15 -4.81
CA THR A 516 22.96 -32.21 -5.78
C THR A 516 23.04 -33.58 -5.14
N GLY A 517 22.06 -34.44 -5.38
CA GLY A 517 22.09 -35.82 -4.86
C GLY A 517 20.74 -36.48 -4.90
N SER A 518 20.68 -37.80 -4.70
CA SER A 518 19.41 -38.55 -4.71
C SER A 518 18.45 -38.07 -3.62
N SER A 519 17.16 -38.39 -3.75
CA SER A 519 16.17 -38.08 -2.70
C SER A 519 16.53 -38.76 -1.37
N GLY A 520 16.30 -38.06 -0.25
CA GLY A 520 16.57 -38.58 1.10
C GLY A 520 18.05 -38.61 1.52
N THR A 521 18.95 -37.90 0.83
CA THR A 521 20.38 -37.80 1.18
C THR A 521 20.71 -36.65 2.14
N GLY A 522 19.71 -35.88 2.62
CA GLY A 522 19.90 -34.84 3.62
C GLY A 522 20.08 -33.41 3.08
N LYS A 523 19.74 -33.14 1.81
CA LYS A 523 19.84 -31.80 1.19
C LYS A 523 19.09 -30.71 1.99
N THR A 524 17.82 -30.95 2.31
CA THR A 524 16.99 -30.03 3.12
C THR A 524 17.52 -29.89 4.55
N MET A 525 17.97 -31.00 5.15
CA MET A 525 18.58 -31.00 6.48
C MET A 525 19.86 -30.15 6.51
N ALA A 526 20.70 -30.21 5.48
CA ALA A 526 21.89 -29.37 5.38
C ALA A 526 21.56 -27.87 5.27
N ALA A 527 20.47 -27.51 4.58
CA ALA A 527 19.98 -26.13 4.55
C ALA A 527 19.50 -25.67 5.93
N GLU A 528 18.81 -26.53 6.69
CA GLU A 528 18.45 -26.25 8.08
C GLU A 528 19.69 -26.06 8.97
N VAL A 529 20.71 -26.90 8.83
CA VAL A 529 21.97 -26.77 9.60
C VAL A 529 22.63 -25.42 9.33
N LEU A 530 22.70 -24.99 8.07
CA LEU A 530 23.23 -23.67 7.69
C LEU A 530 22.41 -22.53 8.28
N ALA A 531 21.07 -22.63 8.22
CA ALA A 531 20.17 -21.64 8.79
C ALA A 531 20.32 -21.55 10.32
N ARG A 532 20.40 -22.69 11.02
CA ARG A 532 20.58 -22.76 12.48
C ARG A 532 21.91 -22.18 12.93
N ASP A 533 23.01 -22.55 12.26
CA ASP A 533 24.37 -22.04 12.53
C ASP A 533 24.42 -20.51 12.51
N ARG A 534 23.64 -19.92 11.59
CA ARG A 534 23.62 -18.48 11.32
C ARG A 534 22.44 -17.75 11.93
N SER A 535 21.59 -18.45 12.68
CA SER A 535 20.34 -17.89 13.21
C SER A 535 19.50 -17.20 12.12
N LEU A 536 19.47 -17.78 10.91
CA LEU A 536 18.65 -17.31 9.81
C LEU A 536 17.34 -18.08 9.79
N ARG A 537 16.30 -17.46 9.22
CA ARG A 537 15.04 -18.16 8.94
C ARG A 537 15.17 -18.87 7.59
N LEU A 538 14.71 -20.12 7.54
CA LEU A 538 14.70 -20.92 6.31
C LEU A 538 13.33 -20.81 5.67
N PHE A 539 13.29 -20.41 4.41
CA PHE A 539 12.06 -20.41 3.60
C PHE A 539 12.20 -21.38 2.45
N GLN A 540 11.36 -22.41 2.45
CA GLN A 540 11.25 -23.34 1.34
C GLN A 540 10.25 -22.78 0.32
N ILE A 541 10.72 -22.61 -0.91
CA ILE A 541 9.93 -22.17 -2.06
C ILE A 541 9.74 -23.38 -2.96
N ASP A 542 8.47 -23.78 -3.13
CA ASP A 542 8.09 -24.79 -4.10
C ASP A 542 7.83 -24.11 -5.46
N LEU A 543 8.78 -24.30 -6.38
CA LEU A 543 8.75 -23.73 -7.72
C LEU A 543 7.53 -24.22 -8.53
N ALA A 544 7.05 -25.45 -8.30
CA ALA A 544 5.88 -25.97 -8.98
C ALA A 544 4.60 -25.22 -8.55
N THR A 545 4.48 -24.87 -7.27
CA THR A 545 3.36 -24.08 -6.74
C THR A 545 3.40 -22.62 -7.21
N VAL A 546 4.60 -22.05 -7.38
CA VAL A 546 4.78 -20.66 -7.86
C VAL A 546 4.46 -20.52 -9.34
N VAL A 547 4.92 -21.45 -10.19
CA VAL A 547 4.75 -21.40 -11.65
C VAL A 547 3.38 -21.88 -12.13
N SER A 548 2.75 -22.86 -11.45
CA SER A 548 1.51 -23.48 -11.93
C SER A 548 0.22 -22.69 -11.68
N LYS A 549 0.20 -21.77 -10.70
CA LYS A 549 -1.06 -21.14 -10.29
C LYS A 549 -1.42 -19.87 -11.08
N PHE A 550 -0.47 -19.13 -11.65
CA PHE A 550 -0.77 -17.82 -12.24
C PHE A 550 0.19 -17.43 -13.36
N ILE A 551 -0.15 -17.77 -14.61
CA ILE A 551 0.53 -17.22 -15.80
C ILE A 551 0.30 -15.69 -15.79
N GLY A 552 1.33 -14.90 -15.47
CA GLY A 552 1.30 -13.43 -15.45
C GLY A 552 1.46 -12.75 -14.06
N GLU A 553 1.29 -13.47 -12.94
CA GLU A 553 1.49 -12.92 -11.57
C GLU A 553 2.79 -13.40 -10.89
N THR A 554 3.50 -14.35 -11.52
CA THR A 554 4.69 -15.03 -10.99
C THR A 554 5.84 -14.07 -10.64
N GLU A 555 6.07 -13.05 -11.47
CA GLU A 555 7.13 -12.05 -11.27
C GLU A 555 6.88 -11.19 -10.02
N SER A 556 5.64 -10.69 -9.85
CA SER A 556 5.23 -9.91 -8.68
C SER A 556 5.44 -10.72 -7.41
N ASN A 557 5.00 -11.96 -7.40
CA ASN A 557 5.09 -12.84 -6.23
C ASN A 557 6.54 -13.18 -5.86
N LEU A 558 7.39 -13.50 -6.85
CA LEU A 558 8.82 -13.71 -6.61
C LEU A 558 9.49 -12.43 -6.10
N SER A 559 9.09 -11.26 -6.61
CA SER A 559 9.61 -9.98 -6.12
C SER A 559 9.33 -9.77 -4.62
N VAL A 560 8.14 -10.14 -4.13
CA VAL A 560 7.76 -10.10 -2.71
C VAL A 560 8.68 -10.98 -1.88
N VAL A 561 8.87 -12.22 -2.31
CA VAL A 561 9.64 -13.22 -1.55
C VAL A 561 11.09 -12.77 -1.40
N PHE A 562 11.74 -12.36 -2.51
CA PHE A 562 13.11 -11.86 -2.44
C PHE A 562 13.21 -10.58 -1.61
N ARG A 563 12.23 -9.66 -1.71
CA ARG A 563 12.18 -8.42 -0.92
C ARG A 563 12.11 -8.70 0.58
N GLU A 564 11.15 -9.49 1.04
CA GLU A 564 11.02 -9.82 2.47
C GLU A 564 12.21 -10.64 2.98
N ALA A 565 12.80 -11.48 2.12
CA ALA A 565 14.02 -12.19 2.41
C ALA A 565 15.23 -11.24 2.57
N GLU A 566 15.36 -10.20 1.74
CA GLU A 566 16.43 -9.19 1.85
C GLU A 566 16.34 -8.46 3.18
N LEU A 567 15.12 -8.11 3.59
CA LEU A 567 14.85 -7.36 4.82
C LEU A 567 15.16 -8.13 6.09
N SER A 568 14.95 -9.44 6.07
CA SER A 568 15.21 -10.34 7.19
C SER A 568 16.50 -11.16 7.06
N GLN A 569 17.30 -10.91 6.01
CA GLN A 569 18.46 -11.70 5.62
C GLN A 569 18.20 -13.22 5.67
N SER A 570 17.08 -13.66 5.10
CA SER A 570 16.64 -15.06 5.20
C SER A 570 17.39 -16.01 4.26
N LEU A 571 17.39 -17.30 4.58
CA LEU A 571 17.88 -18.35 3.68
C LEU A 571 16.72 -18.80 2.78
N LEU A 572 16.89 -18.67 1.47
CA LEU A 572 15.92 -19.13 0.48
C LEU A 572 16.32 -20.50 -0.05
N PHE A 573 15.46 -21.51 0.16
CA PHE A 573 15.66 -22.87 -0.32
C PHE A 573 14.67 -23.18 -1.43
N PHE A 574 15.17 -23.36 -2.64
CA PHE A 574 14.39 -23.77 -3.80
C PHE A 574 14.57 -25.26 -4.03
N ASP A 575 13.48 -26.01 -3.95
CA ASP A 575 13.49 -27.44 -4.25
C ASP A 575 13.20 -27.72 -5.72
N GLU A 576 13.69 -28.86 -6.22
CA GLU A 576 13.49 -29.31 -7.61
C GLU A 576 13.94 -28.32 -8.69
N ALA A 577 15.10 -27.68 -8.47
CA ALA A 577 15.66 -26.66 -9.36
C ALA A 577 15.89 -27.16 -10.81
N ASP A 578 16.07 -28.46 -11.03
CA ASP A 578 16.18 -29.06 -12.38
C ASP A 578 14.91 -28.97 -13.21
N ALA A 579 13.73 -28.79 -12.60
CA ALA A 579 12.49 -28.56 -13.34
C ALA A 579 12.47 -27.21 -14.08
N LEU A 580 13.17 -26.20 -13.56
CA LEU A 580 13.24 -24.85 -14.17
C LEU A 580 14.56 -24.58 -14.88
N PHE A 581 15.69 -24.99 -14.30
CA PHE A 581 17.02 -24.72 -14.86
C PHE A 581 17.56 -25.87 -15.72
N GLY A 582 16.64 -26.74 -16.17
CA GLY A 582 16.94 -27.85 -17.07
C GLY A 582 17.58 -27.39 -18.38
N LYS A 583 18.35 -28.27 -19.03
CA LYS A 583 18.87 -28.07 -20.38
C LYS A 583 17.70 -27.78 -21.32
N ARG A 584 17.72 -26.58 -21.92
CA ARG A 584 16.65 -26.06 -22.78
C ARG A 584 16.20 -27.11 -23.79
N THR A 585 14.95 -27.56 -23.69
CA THR A 585 14.29 -28.26 -24.79
C THR A 585 13.96 -27.25 -25.89
N GLU A 586 14.12 -27.64 -27.16
CA GLU A 586 13.73 -26.81 -28.30
C GLU A 586 12.28 -26.32 -28.12
N VAL A 587 12.10 -25.00 -28.22
CA VAL A 587 10.82 -24.30 -28.06
C VAL A 587 9.82 -24.86 -29.08
N LYS A 588 8.77 -25.53 -28.61
CA LYS A 588 7.70 -26.03 -29.49
C LYS A 588 6.42 -25.24 -29.37
N ASP A 589 6.18 -24.55 -28.24
CA ASP A 589 4.95 -23.79 -27.99
C ASP A 589 5.14 -22.36 -27.46
N ALA A 590 4.09 -21.54 -27.57
CA ALA A 590 4.06 -20.18 -27.02
C ALA A 590 4.20 -20.15 -25.49
N HIS A 591 3.76 -21.22 -24.80
CA HIS A 591 3.90 -21.40 -23.35
C HIS A 591 5.38 -21.53 -22.91
N ASP A 592 6.20 -22.20 -23.72
CA ASP A 592 7.65 -22.33 -23.48
C ASP A 592 8.37 -20.98 -23.51
N ARG A 593 7.90 -20.02 -24.32
CA ARG A 593 8.48 -18.66 -24.36
C ARG A 593 8.22 -17.88 -23.08
N TYR A 594 7.02 -17.98 -22.51
CA TYR A 594 6.69 -17.31 -21.24
C TYR A 594 7.47 -17.90 -20.06
N ALA A 595 7.59 -19.23 -19.99
CA ALA A 595 8.42 -19.90 -18.99
C ALA A 595 9.90 -19.46 -19.07
N ASN A 596 10.44 -19.28 -20.27
CA ASN A 596 11.82 -18.82 -20.46
C ASN A 596 12.07 -17.39 -19.97
N ILE A 597 11.09 -16.49 -20.06
CA ILE A 597 11.21 -15.10 -19.56
C ILE A 597 11.21 -15.09 -18.03
N GLU A 598 10.32 -15.86 -17.39
CA GLU A 598 10.23 -15.99 -15.94
C GLU A 598 11.50 -16.59 -15.31
N ILE A 599 12.11 -17.58 -15.98
CA ILE A 599 13.38 -18.18 -15.54
C ILE A 599 14.51 -17.13 -15.55
N ASN A 600 14.60 -16.30 -16.60
CA ASN A 600 15.63 -15.24 -16.66
C ASN A 600 15.45 -14.20 -15.55
N TYR A 601 14.20 -13.82 -15.24
CA TYR A 601 13.90 -12.94 -14.11
C TYR A 601 14.34 -13.56 -12.78
N LEU A 602 13.98 -14.82 -12.53
CA LEU A 602 14.37 -15.54 -11.31
C LEU A 602 15.90 -15.62 -11.17
N LEU A 603 16.61 -15.92 -12.26
CA LEU A 603 18.08 -15.90 -12.28
C LEU A 603 18.64 -14.54 -11.89
N GLN A 604 18.11 -13.47 -12.48
CA GLN A 604 18.54 -12.11 -12.17
C GLN A 604 18.29 -11.76 -10.70
N ARG A 605 17.13 -12.14 -10.14
CA ARG A 605 16.84 -11.91 -8.72
C ARG A 605 17.74 -12.73 -7.80
N ILE A 606 18.04 -13.99 -8.13
CA ILE A 606 19.02 -14.81 -7.38
C ILE A 606 20.42 -14.17 -7.40
N GLU A 607 20.85 -13.60 -8.54
CA GLU A 607 22.14 -12.91 -8.67
C GLU A 607 22.18 -11.56 -7.90
N GLN A 608 21.04 -10.87 -7.80
CA GLN A 608 20.92 -9.60 -7.07
C GLN A 608 20.76 -9.79 -5.57
N TYR A 609 20.13 -10.89 -5.15
CA TYR A 609 19.85 -11.18 -3.75
C TYR A 609 21.14 -11.26 -2.95
N GLN A 610 21.29 -10.40 -1.94
CA GLN A 610 22.53 -10.36 -1.16
C GLN A 610 22.60 -11.40 -0.03
N GLY A 611 21.58 -12.25 0.13
CA GLY A 611 21.57 -13.32 1.13
C GLY A 611 22.07 -14.67 0.60
N LEU A 612 21.66 -15.75 1.26
CA LEU A 612 21.99 -17.13 0.87
C LEU A 612 20.81 -17.76 0.13
N VAL A 613 21.04 -18.14 -1.13
CA VAL A 613 20.15 -19.01 -1.90
C VAL A 613 20.73 -20.41 -1.97
N VAL A 614 19.92 -21.39 -1.59
CA VAL A 614 20.22 -22.81 -1.74
C VAL A 614 19.24 -23.41 -2.74
N LEU A 615 19.78 -24.06 -3.75
CA LEU A 615 19.02 -24.77 -4.77
C LEU A 615 19.24 -26.27 -4.56
N SER A 616 18.20 -27.09 -4.53
CA SER A 616 18.34 -28.55 -4.56
C SER A 616 17.95 -29.13 -5.91
N SER A 617 18.70 -30.14 -6.34
CA SER A 617 18.37 -30.94 -7.51
C SER A 617 18.73 -32.40 -7.30
N ASN A 618 17.94 -33.29 -7.92
CA ASN A 618 18.23 -34.72 -7.93
C ASN A 618 19.25 -35.09 -9.02
N PHE A 619 19.28 -34.35 -10.13
CA PHE A 619 20.11 -34.66 -11.30
C PHE A 619 20.89 -33.43 -11.78
N GLN A 620 22.14 -33.31 -11.34
CA GLN A 620 23.03 -32.22 -11.78
C GLN A 620 23.19 -32.16 -13.31
N GLU A 621 23.20 -33.31 -13.99
CA GLU A 621 23.41 -33.41 -15.44
C GLU A 621 22.28 -32.77 -16.25
N ASN A 622 21.10 -32.60 -15.65
CA ASN A 622 19.97 -31.97 -16.29
C ASN A 622 20.09 -30.45 -16.28
N ILE A 623 20.94 -29.87 -15.44
CA ILE A 623 21.07 -28.41 -15.30
C ILE A 623 21.92 -27.83 -16.44
N ASP A 624 21.56 -26.64 -16.92
CA ASP A 624 22.32 -25.89 -17.93
C ASP A 624 23.73 -25.49 -17.41
N ASP A 625 24.77 -25.75 -18.22
CA ASP A 625 26.16 -25.36 -17.93
C ASP A 625 26.32 -23.85 -17.75
N ALA A 626 25.52 -23.04 -18.46
CA ALA A 626 25.52 -21.58 -18.31
C ALA A 626 25.02 -21.16 -16.92
N PHE A 627 24.15 -21.95 -16.29
CA PHE A 627 23.70 -21.71 -14.93
C PHE A 627 24.73 -22.17 -13.91
N LEU A 628 25.35 -23.35 -14.11
CA LEU A 628 26.39 -23.86 -13.22
C LEU A 628 27.55 -22.87 -13.04
N ARG A 629 27.93 -22.14 -14.09
CA ARG A 629 28.99 -21.10 -14.04
C ARG A 629 28.65 -19.88 -13.17
N ARG A 630 27.36 -19.66 -12.87
CA ARG A 630 26.87 -18.55 -12.03
C ARG A 630 26.79 -18.93 -10.55
N LEU A 631 26.85 -20.22 -10.23
CA LEU A 631 26.81 -20.71 -8.87
C LEU A 631 28.15 -20.52 -8.18
N HIS A 632 28.11 -20.14 -6.90
CA HIS A 632 29.31 -19.92 -6.11
C HIS A 632 29.87 -21.22 -5.51
N CYS A 633 29.00 -22.19 -5.26
CA CYS A 633 29.36 -23.47 -4.68
C CYS A 633 28.39 -24.57 -5.17
N VAL A 634 28.93 -25.76 -5.43
CA VAL A 634 28.14 -26.95 -5.72
C VAL A 634 28.56 -28.02 -4.71
N VAL A 635 27.63 -28.39 -3.82
CA VAL A 635 27.84 -29.41 -2.79
C VAL A 635 27.13 -30.67 -3.22
N ARG A 636 27.88 -31.77 -3.35
CA ARG A 636 27.33 -33.08 -3.70
C ARG A 636 26.91 -33.81 -2.44
N PHE A 637 25.80 -34.54 -2.53
CA PHE A 637 25.23 -35.38 -1.48
C PHE A 637 25.22 -36.80 -2.01
N PRO A 638 26.36 -37.51 -1.93
CA PRO A 638 26.45 -38.88 -2.42
C PRO A 638 25.57 -39.81 -1.59
N PHE A 639 25.28 -40.97 -2.16
CA PHE A 639 24.63 -42.03 -1.38
C PHE A 639 25.57 -42.45 -0.23
N PRO A 640 25.09 -42.58 1.02
CA PRO A 640 25.96 -42.81 2.17
C PRO A 640 26.69 -44.15 2.02
N ASP A 641 27.97 -44.17 2.37
CA ASP A 641 28.75 -45.42 2.46
C ASP A 641 28.37 -46.22 3.71
N GLU A 642 28.98 -47.39 3.90
CA GLU A 642 28.65 -48.27 5.02
C GLU A 642 28.89 -47.61 6.38
N LEU A 643 30.04 -46.96 6.56
CA LEU A 643 30.39 -46.26 7.79
C LEU A 643 29.45 -45.08 8.07
N ALA A 644 29.06 -44.32 7.04
CA ALA A 644 28.08 -43.25 7.18
C ALA A 644 26.70 -43.80 7.52
N ARG A 645 26.25 -44.90 6.90
CA ARG A 645 24.96 -45.54 7.24
C ARG A 645 24.93 -45.98 8.70
N GLU A 646 26.00 -46.59 9.20
CA GLU A 646 26.10 -47.00 10.61
C GLU A 646 26.00 -45.80 11.55
N LYS A 647 26.67 -44.68 11.24
CA LYS A 647 26.54 -43.43 11.99
C LYS A 647 25.12 -42.89 11.95
N ILE A 648 24.47 -42.89 10.79
CA ILE A 648 23.09 -42.42 10.63
C ILE A 648 22.14 -43.26 11.47
N TRP A 649 22.28 -44.59 11.46
CA TRP A 649 21.50 -45.50 12.30
C TRP A 649 21.64 -45.18 13.79
N ASN A 650 22.88 -44.99 14.26
CA ASN A 650 23.13 -44.61 15.65
C ASN A 650 22.50 -43.26 16.02
N LEU A 651 22.48 -42.29 15.10
CA LEU A 651 21.90 -40.96 15.33
C LEU A 651 20.36 -40.97 15.34
N GLN A 652 19.71 -41.88 14.60
CA GLN A 652 18.24 -41.93 14.56
C GLN A 652 17.62 -42.32 15.91
N PHE A 653 18.32 -43.13 16.70
CA PHE A 653 17.82 -43.54 18.00
C PHE A 653 18.40 -42.64 19.10
N SER A 654 17.53 -41.87 19.75
CA SER A 654 17.95 -41.03 20.88
C SER A 654 18.49 -41.89 22.04
N LYS A 655 19.35 -41.33 22.89
CA LYS A 655 19.84 -42.00 24.11
C LYS A 655 18.72 -42.42 25.09
N LYS A 656 17.51 -41.89 24.92
CA LYS A 656 16.31 -42.20 25.71
C LYS A 656 15.42 -43.26 25.06
N ALA A 657 15.70 -43.65 23.81
CA ALA A 657 14.95 -44.69 23.14
C ALA A 657 15.30 -46.05 23.77
N PRO A 658 14.31 -46.85 24.18
CA PRO A 658 14.54 -48.16 24.77
C PRO A 658 14.98 -49.14 23.67
N LEU A 659 16.29 -49.24 23.42
CA LEU A 659 16.87 -50.20 22.49
C LEU A 659 17.12 -51.53 23.19
N ASP A 660 16.86 -52.63 22.48
CA ASP A 660 17.32 -53.95 22.91
C ASP A 660 18.82 -54.12 22.64
N LYS A 661 19.49 -55.00 23.39
CA LYS A 661 20.92 -55.30 23.20
C LYS A 661 21.20 -56.05 21.89
N ASP A 662 20.16 -56.59 21.27
CA ASP A 662 20.23 -57.45 20.10
C ASP A 662 20.18 -56.66 18.77
N VAL A 663 20.17 -55.32 18.82
CA VAL A 663 20.14 -54.48 17.61
C VAL A 663 21.55 -54.31 17.05
N ASP A 664 21.76 -54.85 15.84
CA ASP A 664 23.03 -54.80 15.14
C ASP A 664 23.01 -53.76 14.00
N PHE A 665 23.47 -52.54 14.30
CA PHE A 665 23.56 -51.45 13.32
C PHE A 665 24.61 -51.70 12.23
N HIS A 666 25.67 -52.44 12.55
CA HIS A 666 26.73 -52.77 11.59
C HIS A 666 26.19 -53.71 10.51
N PHE A 667 25.44 -54.75 10.90
CA PHE A 667 24.74 -55.63 9.95
C PHE A 667 23.76 -54.84 9.05
N LEU A 668 22.93 -53.97 9.64
CA LEU A 668 21.97 -53.16 8.89
C LEU A 668 22.66 -52.22 7.89
N ALA A 669 23.77 -51.60 8.30
CA ALA A 669 24.54 -50.71 7.46
C ALA A 669 25.24 -51.44 6.30
N HIS A 670 25.84 -52.61 6.54
CA HIS A 670 26.51 -53.40 5.51
C HIS A 670 25.51 -53.95 4.48
N GLN A 671 24.42 -54.54 4.95
CA GLN A 671 23.51 -55.32 4.13
C GLN A 671 22.52 -54.47 3.33
N PHE A 672 22.01 -53.38 3.93
CA PHE A 672 20.95 -52.56 3.32
C PHE A 672 21.49 -51.22 2.84
N LYS A 673 21.55 -51.05 1.53
CA LYS A 673 21.90 -49.79 0.88
C LYS A 673 20.69 -48.85 0.87
N LEU A 674 20.49 -48.14 1.98
CA LEU A 674 19.42 -47.17 2.18
C LEU A 674 19.95 -45.72 2.24
N SER A 675 19.11 -44.77 1.84
CA SER A 675 19.36 -43.34 2.04
C SER A 675 19.08 -42.96 3.49
N GLY A 676 19.61 -41.82 3.95
CA GLY A 676 19.37 -41.34 5.31
C GLY A 676 17.89 -41.13 5.64
N GLY A 677 17.11 -40.63 4.68
CA GLY A 677 15.66 -40.49 4.81
C GLY A 677 14.94 -41.83 4.97
N ALA A 678 15.33 -42.85 4.20
CA ALA A 678 14.76 -44.19 4.34
C ALA A 678 15.13 -44.82 5.70
N ILE A 679 16.37 -44.64 6.16
CA ILE A 679 16.80 -45.09 7.49
C ILE A 679 15.96 -44.45 8.59
N ARG A 680 15.72 -43.13 8.52
CA ARG A 680 14.82 -42.41 9.44
C ARG A 680 13.40 -42.96 9.43
N ASN A 681 12.84 -43.22 8.25
CA ASN A 681 11.50 -43.80 8.12
C ASN A 681 11.42 -45.19 8.78
N VAL A 682 12.41 -46.05 8.54
CA VAL A 682 12.48 -47.39 9.14
C VAL A 682 12.63 -47.31 10.65
N ALA A 683 13.50 -46.43 11.17
CA ALA A 683 13.68 -46.25 12.61
C ALA A 683 12.39 -45.76 13.30
N LEU A 684 11.68 -44.83 12.67
CA LEU A 684 10.41 -44.30 13.18
C LEU A 684 9.31 -45.36 13.17
N GLU A 685 9.16 -46.09 12.07
CA GLU A 685 8.19 -47.19 11.96
C GLU A 685 8.48 -48.29 12.98
N ALA A 686 9.75 -48.67 13.15
CA ALA A 686 10.16 -49.66 14.16
C ALA A 686 9.80 -49.20 15.59
N ALA A 687 9.94 -47.90 15.89
CA ALA A 687 9.54 -47.34 17.17
C ALA A 687 8.01 -47.40 17.37
N PHE A 688 7.22 -47.14 16.32
CA PHE A 688 5.76 -47.28 16.37
C PHE A 688 5.31 -48.74 16.53
N LEU A 689 5.94 -49.68 15.83
CA LEU A 689 5.68 -51.12 15.98
C LEU A 689 5.97 -51.59 17.41
N ALA A 690 7.12 -51.17 17.97
CA ALA A 690 7.47 -51.48 19.36
C ALA A 690 6.44 -50.90 20.35
N ALA A 691 6.00 -49.64 20.14
CA ALA A 691 4.99 -49.00 20.98
C ALA A 691 3.62 -49.67 20.87
N GLN A 692 3.25 -50.16 19.68
CA GLN A 692 1.99 -50.89 19.46
C GLN A 692 1.99 -52.24 20.17
N GLN A 693 3.11 -52.96 20.16
CA GLN A 693 3.24 -54.26 20.83
C GLN A 693 3.26 -54.15 22.36
N GLY A 694 3.82 -53.07 22.92
CA GLY A 694 3.89 -52.86 24.38
C GLY A 694 2.62 -52.34 25.07
N GLY A 695 1.59 -51.92 24.31
CA GLY A 695 0.35 -51.37 24.88
C GLY A 695 0.54 -50.13 25.76
N GLN A 696 -0.48 -49.81 26.60
CA GLN A 696 -0.43 -48.70 27.59
C GLN A 696 0.36 -49.07 28.87
N GLU A 697 1.33 -49.98 28.81
CA GLU A 697 2.11 -50.33 30.00
C GLU A 697 3.08 -49.19 30.38
N PRO A 698 3.25 -48.90 31.68
CA PRO A 698 4.03 -47.77 32.15
C PRO A 698 5.50 -47.87 31.74
N ARG A 699 6.03 -46.73 31.24
CA ARG A 699 7.37 -46.55 30.65
C ARG A 699 8.55 -46.88 31.58
N ASP A 700 8.32 -47.02 32.88
CA ASP A 700 9.35 -47.20 33.92
C ASP A 700 9.49 -48.64 34.43
N SER A 701 8.83 -49.63 33.81
CA SER A 701 9.04 -51.04 34.13
C SER A 701 10.21 -51.64 33.33
N GLU A 702 10.98 -52.57 33.91
CA GLU A 702 12.03 -53.32 33.20
C GLU A 702 11.53 -54.06 31.94
N LYS A 703 10.20 -54.16 31.78
CA LYS A 703 9.46 -54.79 30.68
C LYS A 703 8.71 -53.79 29.76
N GLY A 704 9.03 -52.51 29.79
CA GLY A 704 8.46 -51.55 28.82
C GLY A 704 8.82 -51.92 27.37
N PRO A 705 8.06 -51.46 26.36
CA PRO A 705 8.32 -51.77 24.95
C PRO A 705 9.73 -51.35 24.54
N ARG A 706 10.56 -52.33 24.17
CA ARG A 706 11.89 -52.10 23.62
C ARG A 706 11.87 -52.29 22.11
N ILE A 707 12.64 -51.47 21.41
CA ILE A 707 12.86 -51.61 19.97
C ILE A 707 13.84 -52.77 19.78
N SER A 708 13.31 -53.93 19.42
CA SER A 708 14.08 -55.12 19.04
C SER A 708 14.43 -55.09 17.55
N MET A 709 15.36 -55.96 17.16
CA MET A 709 15.76 -56.16 15.77
C MET A 709 14.58 -56.59 14.88
N ASP A 710 13.60 -57.30 15.44
CA ASP A 710 12.43 -57.81 14.71
C ASP A 710 11.54 -56.68 14.20
N HIS A 711 11.31 -55.66 15.03
CA HIS A 711 10.57 -54.46 14.65
C HIS A 711 11.28 -53.70 13.52
N ILE A 712 12.62 -53.62 13.58
CA ILE A 712 13.43 -52.96 12.56
C ILE A 712 13.35 -53.74 11.25
N VAL A 713 13.45 -55.07 11.28
CA VAL A 713 13.33 -55.94 10.10
C VAL A 713 11.94 -55.85 9.47
N GLU A 714 10.87 -55.78 10.27
CA GLU A 714 9.51 -55.61 9.76
C GLU A 714 9.31 -54.23 9.12
N ALA A 715 9.74 -53.16 9.79
CA ALA A 715 9.75 -51.80 9.25
C ALA A 715 10.56 -51.72 7.95
N LEU A 716 11.71 -52.39 7.89
CA LEU A 716 12.58 -52.47 6.73
C LEU A 716 11.90 -53.17 5.55
N LYS A 717 11.20 -54.29 5.78
CA LYS A 717 10.40 -54.97 4.76
C LYS A 717 9.31 -54.04 4.21
N ASN A 718 8.65 -53.27 5.08
CA ASN A 718 7.61 -52.31 4.68
C ASN A 718 8.17 -51.14 3.86
N GLU A 719 9.30 -50.56 4.24
CA GLU A 719 9.95 -49.48 3.49
C GLU A 719 10.46 -49.97 2.12
N HIS A 720 11.08 -51.15 2.06
CA HIS A 720 11.48 -51.75 0.79
C HIS A 720 10.29 -52.03 -0.14
N ARG A 721 9.16 -52.49 0.41
CA ARG A 721 7.91 -52.67 -0.36
C ARG A 721 7.41 -51.33 -0.92
N LYS A 722 7.46 -50.25 -0.14
CA LYS A 722 7.13 -48.88 -0.61
C LYS A 722 8.06 -48.42 -1.74
N LEU A 723 9.35 -48.76 -1.65
CA LEU A 723 10.35 -48.49 -2.68
C LEU A 723 10.28 -49.45 -3.89
N GLY A 724 9.29 -50.34 -3.95
CA GLY A 724 9.10 -51.29 -5.05
C GLY A 724 10.13 -52.43 -5.10
N LYS A 725 10.87 -52.68 -4.01
CA LYS A 725 11.89 -53.74 -3.90
C LYS A 725 11.41 -54.85 -2.96
N LEU A 726 11.67 -56.10 -3.33
CA LEU A 726 11.41 -57.26 -2.47
C LEU A 726 12.68 -57.61 -1.68
N VAL A 727 12.57 -57.66 -0.34
CA VAL A 727 13.65 -58.17 0.53
C VAL A 727 13.56 -59.69 0.53
N MET A 728 14.60 -60.39 0.06
CA MET A 728 14.63 -61.84 0.08
C MET A 728 15.02 -62.35 1.46
N LYS A 729 14.57 -63.56 1.83
CA LYS A 729 14.96 -64.20 3.11
C LYS A 729 16.48 -64.40 3.23
N THR A 730 17.17 -64.52 2.10
CA THR A 730 18.65 -64.57 2.02
C THR A 730 19.31 -63.26 2.45
N ASP A 731 18.64 -62.13 2.26
CA ASP A 731 19.20 -60.81 2.55
C ASP A 731 19.14 -60.47 4.03
N LEU A 732 18.30 -61.15 4.81
CA LEU A 732 18.12 -60.94 6.25
C LEU A 732 19.03 -61.83 7.11
N GLY A 733 19.76 -62.78 6.49
CA GLY A 733 20.76 -63.62 7.14
C GLY A 733 20.27 -64.27 8.45
N PRO A 734 20.98 -64.07 9.59
CA PRO A 734 20.62 -64.68 10.88
C PRO A 734 19.30 -64.16 11.46
N TYR A 735 18.84 -62.98 11.03
CA TYR A 735 17.61 -62.33 11.49
C TYR A 735 16.39 -62.68 10.62
N SER A 736 16.51 -63.68 9.72
CA SER A 736 15.41 -64.17 8.88
C SER A 736 14.35 -64.99 9.63
N ARG A 737 14.63 -65.39 10.88
CA ARG A 737 13.83 -66.34 11.68
C ARG A 737 12.90 -65.73 12.73
N ALA A 738 12.84 -64.41 12.87
CA ALA A 738 11.85 -63.79 13.71
C ALA A 738 10.65 -63.35 12.86
N SER A 739 9.70 -64.26 12.71
CA SER A 739 8.34 -64.02 12.20
C SER A 739 7.41 -64.98 12.91
#